data_AF-A0A315VJP4-F1
#
_entry.id   AF-A0A315VJP4-F1
#
_cell.length_a   1.000
_cell.length_b   1.000
_cell.length_c   1.000
_cell.angle_alpha   90.00
_cell.angle_beta   90.00
_cell.angle_gamma   90.00
#
_symmetry.space_group_name_H-M   'P 1'
#
loop_
_entity.id
_entity.type
_entity.pdbx_description
1 polymer ?
#
loop_
_entity_poly.entity_id
_entity_poly.type
_entity_poly.pdbx_seq_one_letter_code
_entity_poly.pdbx_strand_id
1 'polypeptide(L)'
;MLNQNAPFFFSCRAPRLLFDPWTNWMMVTSLVRPAEMLHMRRCRRTQGPALRCAAGCLASLCSQLTAKVKQGWSTCGPGAICGPWDEFVWPLTAVENGGNLALGHLESIVSSCSNMSACLREPSPTGSGRVGSDLSSHDDAAAWAQSHSETQSLITNSQSVNVNFVACQLFALFMAVWFRIYLHPSKTSPFIRHVVATLLGLYLALFCFGWYSVHFLVQSGLSYGVMIFASLEHMHKYCFMVTLGYLILCQITRVYVFDYGMYSADFTGPMMVITQKITSMAFEIHDGLSKCREGQLTPSQKYLAISRMPSLLEYLSYNCNFMGILAGPTCSYNDYMAFIEGTSYQRRHQENANGKENGKAKQAEPSPKVPRAVVSKLCTCAISLTTYLSLYRLLPVDYSIDEHFVNTTPFYLQVVYLYLAMLALRPKYYFVWTLADAINNAAGFGFNGYDADGSPRWDLISNLRILDIEFATSFKLFLDNWNIQTAQWLKRVCYERCPVNPTAATFLLSAMWHGVYPGYYLTFVTGIGMTMAARAVRHNIRPHFLVSDSHKRVYDVITWASTQVAISYTVVPFVLLAVGPSLKFYSLWYFSLHLLCLLVVLVLPVKSRRRQARAKEDAAQDEQRDHSSTDNNCNRKDKST
;
A
#
# COMPACT_ATOMS: atom_id res chain seq x y z
N MET A 1 -70.25 -1.79 23.56
CA MET A 1 -70.02 -1.51 25.00
C MET A 1 -68.69 -2.15 25.36
N LEU A 2 -67.64 -1.31 25.44
CA LEU A 2 -66.96 -0.92 26.68
C LEU A 2 -65.86 -1.94 27.03
N ASN A 3 -64.59 -1.75 26.65
CA ASN A 3 -63.60 -0.71 27.04
C ASN A 3 -62.92 -1.03 28.39
N GLN A 4 -61.63 -0.64 28.49
CA GLN A 4 -60.77 -0.45 29.68
C GLN A 4 -59.96 -1.68 30.17
N ASN A 5 -58.64 -1.67 30.38
CA ASN A 5 -57.61 -0.61 30.45
C ASN A 5 -56.19 -1.13 30.14
N ALA A 6 -55.59 -0.58 29.08
CA ALA A 6 -54.33 0.20 28.96
C ALA A 6 -53.03 -0.08 29.78
N PRO A 7 -51.87 0.40 29.24
CA PRO A 7 -50.49 -0.06 29.51
C PRO A 7 -49.65 0.95 30.32
N PHE A 8 -48.45 0.55 30.76
CA PHE A 8 -47.44 1.47 31.31
C PHE A 8 -46.22 1.65 30.39
N PHE A 9 -45.99 2.93 30.10
CA PHE A 9 -44.88 3.57 29.41
C PHE A 9 -43.58 3.51 30.23
N PHE A 10 -42.43 3.43 29.54
CA PHE A 10 -41.25 4.22 29.93
C PHE A 10 -40.77 5.04 28.73
N SER A 11 -40.74 6.35 28.98
CA SER A 11 -40.35 7.43 28.08
C SER A 11 -38.88 7.75 28.31
N CYS A 12 -38.07 7.71 27.25
CA CYS A 12 -36.81 8.44 27.18
C CYS A 12 -36.77 9.19 25.85
N ARG A 13 -36.78 10.51 25.96
CA ARG A 13 -36.81 11.50 24.86
C ARG A 13 -35.62 11.31 23.93
N ALA A 14 -35.93 11.09 22.65
CA ALA A 14 -35.04 11.37 21.53
C ALA A 14 -34.84 12.90 21.39
N PRO A 15 -33.65 13.38 21.01
CA PRO A 15 -33.55 14.66 20.33
C PRO A 15 -34.07 14.45 18.90
N ARG A 16 -35.28 14.95 18.64
CA ARG A 16 -35.74 15.25 17.28
C ARG A 16 -34.89 16.40 16.75
N LEU A 17 -34.06 16.14 15.74
CA LEU A 17 -33.67 17.17 14.78
C LEU A 17 -33.99 16.65 13.37
N LEU A 18 -35.16 17.14 12.92
CA LEU A 18 -35.67 17.31 11.57
C LEU A 18 -34.79 16.76 10.44
N PHE A 19 -35.25 15.65 9.86
CA PHE A 19 -35.16 15.44 8.43
C PHE A 19 -36.05 16.48 7.74
N ASP A 20 -35.45 17.39 6.98
CA ASP A 20 -36.12 18.05 5.87
C ASP A 20 -35.55 17.44 4.57
N PRO A 21 -36.30 16.58 3.88
CA PRO A 21 -35.96 16.13 2.53
C PRO A 21 -36.31 17.26 1.57
N TRP A 22 -35.46 17.59 0.59
CA TRP A 22 -35.67 18.57 -0.52
C TRP A 22 -34.82 19.85 -0.57
N THR A 23 -33.59 19.89 -0.03
CA THR A 23 -32.67 21.01 -0.37
C THR A 23 -31.19 20.63 -0.27
N ASN A 24 -30.71 19.79 -1.19
CA ASN A 24 -29.35 19.86 -1.77
C ASN A 24 -29.11 18.87 -2.92
N TRP A 25 -30.19 18.60 -3.69
CA TRP A 25 -30.14 17.84 -4.93
C TRP A 25 -29.89 18.72 -6.17
N MET A 26 -29.31 19.92 -5.98
CA MET A 26 -29.03 20.90 -7.02
C MET A 26 -27.73 21.68 -6.72
N MET A 27 -26.57 21.01 -6.72
CA MET A 27 -25.27 21.69 -6.90
C MET A 27 -24.22 20.85 -7.65
N VAL A 28 -24.63 19.78 -8.36
CA VAL A 28 -23.76 18.98 -9.26
C VAL A 28 -24.33 18.84 -10.68
N THR A 29 -25.47 19.48 -10.99
CA THR A 29 -26.20 19.29 -12.26
C THR A 29 -26.34 20.55 -13.12
N SER A 30 -25.39 21.48 -13.06
CA SER A 30 -25.34 22.62 -13.97
C SER A 30 -23.98 22.73 -14.63
N LEU A 31 -23.68 21.83 -15.57
CA LEU A 31 -22.76 22.10 -16.69
C LEU A 31 -22.79 21.02 -17.79
N VAL A 32 -23.90 20.35 -18.07
CA VAL A 32 -24.06 19.59 -19.33
C VAL A 32 -25.54 19.59 -19.74
N ARG A 33 -25.90 20.34 -20.79
CA ARG A 33 -27.23 20.22 -21.40
C ARG A 33 -27.30 18.94 -22.26
N PRO A 34 -28.42 18.20 -22.31
CA PRO A 34 -28.53 16.91 -23.03
C PRO A 34 -28.64 17.02 -24.57
N ALA A 35 -28.29 18.14 -25.19
CA ALA A 35 -28.49 18.36 -26.63
C ALA A 35 -27.22 18.17 -27.50
N GLU A 36 -26.05 17.93 -26.90
CA GLU A 36 -24.78 17.81 -27.66
C GLU A 36 -24.23 16.38 -27.79
N MET A 37 -24.90 15.37 -27.23
CA MET A 37 -24.47 13.96 -27.37
C MET A 37 -24.65 13.39 -28.78
N LEU A 38 -25.51 13.97 -29.62
CA LEU A 38 -25.65 13.53 -31.02
C LEU A 38 -24.58 14.10 -31.96
N HIS A 39 -23.87 15.16 -31.57
CA HIS A 39 -22.82 15.75 -32.43
C HIS A 39 -21.41 15.21 -32.16
N MET A 40 -21.15 14.67 -30.96
CA MET A 40 -19.83 14.11 -30.58
C MET A 40 -19.47 12.77 -31.24
N ARG A 41 -20.40 12.09 -31.92
CA ARG A 41 -20.05 10.91 -32.75
C ARG A 41 -19.33 11.29 -34.06
N ARG A 42 -19.26 12.59 -34.43
CA ARG A 42 -18.67 13.03 -35.72
C ARG A 42 -17.30 13.70 -35.62
N CYS A 43 -16.83 14.12 -34.44
CA CYS A 43 -15.52 14.78 -34.28
C CYS A 43 -14.37 13.82 -33.91
N ARG A 44 -14.23 12.71 -34.66
CA ARG A 44 -13.04 11.83 -34.57
C ARG A 44 -11.86 12.29 -35.43
N ARG A 45 -11.93 13.50 -36.01
CA ARG A 45 -10.92 14.03 -36.94
C ARG A 45 -10.73 15.54 -36.73
N THR A 46 -9.98 15.93 -35.71
CA THR A 46 -9.11 17.14 -35.69
C THR A 46 -8.42 17.24 -34.33
N GLN A 47 -7.18 16.75 -34.25
CA GLN A 47 -6.29 16.97 -33.10
C GLN A 47 -5.58 18.33 -33.26
N GLY A 48 -5.50 19.11 -32.18
CA GLY A 48 -4.69 20.34 -32.16
C GLY A 48 -4.98 21.30 -31.00
N PRO A 49 -6.25 21.69 -30.74
CA PRO A 49 -6.52 22.76 -29.77
C PRO A 49 -6.67 22.30 -28.31
N ALA A 50 -7.17 21.09 -28.06
CA ALA A 50 -7.52 20.63 -26.71
C ALA A 50 -6.29 20.39 -25.79
N LEU A 51 -5.14 20.01 -26.36
CA LEU A 51 -3.90 19.77 -25.60
C LEU A 51 -3.30 21.07 -25.04
N ARG A 52 -3.46 22.20 -25.76
CA ARG A 52 -2.96 23.51 -25.30
C ARG A 52 -3.82 24.09 -24.17
N CYS A 53 -5.14 23.86 -24.21
CA CYS A 53 -6.02 24.26 -23.11
C CYS A 53 -5.75 23.46 -21.82
N ALA A 54 -5.54 22.14 -21.90
CA ALA A 54 -5.27 21.33 -20.71
C ALA A 54 -3.92 21.69 -20.06
N ALA A 55 -2.87 21.88 -20.87
CA ALA A 55 -1.57 22.36 -20.38
C ALA A 55 -1.66 23.79 -19.81
N GLY A 56 -2.45 24.67 -20.44
CA GLY A 56 -2.70 26.04 -19.96
C GLY A 56 -3.46 26.09 -18.64
N CYS A 57 -4.46 25.21 -18.44
CA CYS A 57 -5.20 25.11 -17.18
C CYS A 57 -4.33 24.57 -16.03
N LEU A 58 -3.48 23.55 -16.29
CA LEU A 58 -2.52 23.03 -15.31
C LEU A 58 -1.46 24.06 -14.94
N ALA A 59 -0.91 24.79 -15.93
CA ALA A 59 0.05 25.87 -15.68
C ALA A 59 -0.59 27.05 -14.92
N SER A 60 -1.86 27.39 -15.22
CA SER A 60 -2.61 28.45 -14.53
C SER A 60 -2.92 28.05 -13.07
N LEU A 61 -3.29 26.81 -12.81
CA LEU A 61 -3.55 26.31 -11.46
C LEU A 61 -2.26 26.25 -10.62
N CYS A 62 -1.15 25.78 -11.20
CA CYS A 62 0.17 25.84 -10.55
C CYS A 62 0.62 27.29 -10.30
N SER A 63 0.41 28.20 -11.25
CA SER A 63 0.77 29.62 -11.09
C SER A 63 -0.05 30.31 -10.01
N GLN A 64 -1.37 30.05 -9.93
CA GLN A 64 -2.25 30.60 -8.90
C GLN A 64 -1.93 30.08 -7.49
N LEU A 65 -1.58 28.80 -7.36
CA LEU A 65 -1.12 28.23 -6.10
C LEU A 65 0.24 28.82 -5.68
N THR A 66 1.17 28.97 -6.63
CA THR A 66 2.49 29.59 -6.36
C THR A 66 2.36 31.07 -5.99
N ALA A 67 1.45 31.81 -6.65
CA ALA A 67 1.18 33.21 -6.37
C ALA A 67 0.55 33.43 -4.99
N LYS A 68 -0.37 32.55 -4.56
CA LYS A 68 -0.94 32.59 -3.20
C LYS A 68 0.10 32.28 -2.11
N VAL A 69 1.01 31.34 -2.37
CA VAL A 69 2.15 31.07 -1.47
C VAL A 69 3.10 32.27 -1.40
N LYS A 70 3.37 32.94 -2.53
CA LYS A 70 4.20 34.16 -2.57
C LYS A 70 3.55 35.36 -1.88
N GLN A 71 2.22 35.52 -2.00
CA GLN A 71 1.47 36.58 -1.34
C GLN A 71 1.50 36.44 0.19
N GLY A 72 1.45 35.22 0.71
CA GLY A 72 1.62 34.94 2.15
C GLY A 72 3.02 35.23 2.69
N TRP A 73 4.05 35.20 1.83
CA TRP A 73 5.43 35.53 2.20
C TRP A 73 5.73 37.03 2.13
N SER A 74 5.06 37.80 1.27
CA SER A 74 5.30 39.25 1.12
C SER A 74 4.69 40.14 2.21
N THR A 75 3.83 39.59 3.08
CA THR A 75 3.17 40.34 4.17
C THR A 75 3.81 40.15 5.54
N CYS A 76 4.88 39.38 5.66
CA CYS A 76 5.60 39.21 6.93
C CYS A 76 6.96 39.93 6.87
N GLY A 77 7.07 41.08 7.53
CA GLY A 77 8.36 41.70 7.82
C GLY A 77 9.18 40.84 8.81
N PRO A 78 10.51 41.03 8.87
CA PRO A 78 11.36 40.22 9.74
C PRO A 78 11.07 40.58 11.21
N GLY A 79 10.33 39.72 11.91
CA GLY A 79 10.12 39.83 13.36
C GLY A 79 8.69 39.64 13.91
N ALA A 80 7.70 39.23 13.11
CA ALA A 80 6.33 39.01 13.62
C ALA A 80 6.00 37.52 13.80
N ILE A 81 5.59 37.15 15.02
CA ILE A 81 5.01 35.85 15.40
C ILE A 81 3.55 35.83 14.93
N CYS A 82 3.20 34.95 13.98
CA CYS A 82 1.82 34.76 13.53
C CYS A 82 1.15 33.60 14.27
N GLY A 83 0.04 33.88 14.96
CA GLY A 83 -0.85 32.89 15.57
C GLY A 83 -1.72 32.12 14.56
N PRO A 84 -2.55 31.16 15.02
CA PRO A 84 -3.29 30.24 14.17
C PRO A 84 -4.38 30.93 13.33
N TRP A 85 -4.53 30.47 12.09
CA TRP A 85 -5.52 30.93 11.12
C TRP A 85 -6.90 30.34 11.41
N ASP A 86 -7.69 30.98 12.26
CA ASP A 86 -9.09 30.61 12.52
C ASP A 86 -10.14 31.66 12.12
N GLU A 87 -9.77 32.77 11.47
CA GLU A 87 -10.73 33.82 11.08
C GLU A 87 -10.84 34.00 9.56
N PHE A 88 -11.75 33.23 8.94
CA PHE A 88 -12.48 33.66 7.74
C PHE A 88 -13.87 32.99 7.72
N VAL A 89 -14.75 33.46 8.61
CA VAL A 89 -16.20 33.22 8.55
C VAL A 89 -16.89 34.57 8.68
N TRP A 90 -17.61 35.01 7.64
CA TRP A 90 -18.48 36.20 7.70
C TRP A 90 -19.87 35.79 8.25
N PRO A 91 -20.60 36.67 8.96
CA PRO A 91 -21.34 36.33 10.16
C PRO A 91 -22.85 36.19 9.93
N LEU A 92 -23.50 35.43 10.80
CA LEU A 92 -24.93 35.56 11.09
C LEU A 92 -25.12 35.67 12.60
N THR A 93 -25.25 36.93 13.03
CA THR A 93 -26.02 37.47 14.17
C THR A 93 -26.43 36.55 15.31
N ALA A 94 -25.90 36.87 16.49
CA ALA A 94 -26.35 36.45 17.80
C ALA A 94 -27.79 36.90 18.12
N VAL A 95 -28.55 36.01 18.75
CA VAL A 95 -29.57 36.37 19.75
C VAL A 95 -29.34 35.46 20.95
N GLU A 96 -28.93 36.07 22.06
CA GLU A 96 -28.83 35.46 23.38
C GLU A 96 -30.22 35.01 23.88
N ASN A 97 -30.29 33.85 24.52
CA ASN A 97 -30.92 33.73 25.84
C ASN A 97 -30.66 32.35 26.49
N GLY A 98 -29.90 32.38 27.59
CA GLY A 98 -30.06 31.66 28.87
C GLY A 98 -30.46 30.19 28.93
N GLY A 99 -29.63 29.38 29.61
CA GLY A 99 -30.09 28.18 30.33
C GLY A 99 -29.03 27.12 30.61
N ASN A 100 -28.41 27.18 31.80
CA ASN A 100 -27.65 26.08 32.41
C ASN A 100 -28.51 24.82 32.57
N LEU A 101 -27.95 23.63 32.30
CA LEU A 101 -27.83 22.49 33.24
C LEU A 101 -27.33 21.20 32.54
N ALA A 102 -26.54 20.42 33.30
CA ALA A 102 -26.19 18.99 33.11
C ALA A 102 -24.87 18.62 32.40
N LEU A 103 -23.73 19.00 33.01
CA LEU A 103 -22.46 18.27 32.92
C LEU A 103 -22.05 17.87 34.34
N GLY A 104 -22.28 16.60 34.70
CA GLY A 104 -22.00 16.12 36.07
C GLY A 104 -21.84 14.61 36.21
N HIS A 105 -21.64 13.86 35.12
CA HIS A 105 -21.52 12.38 35.21
C HIS A 105 -20.43 11.76 34.32
N LEU A 106 -19.48 12.54 33.80
CA LEU A 106 -18.34 12.02 33.03
C LEU A 106 -16.98 12.21 33.72
N GLU A 107 -16.89 12.96 34.82
CA GLU A 107 -15.64 13.16 35.57
C GLU A 107 -15.34 12.06 36.61
N SER A 108 -16.33 11.23 36.97
CA SER A 108 -16.14 10.21 38.01
C SER A 108 -15.37 8.96 37.55
N ILE A 109 -15.24 8.71 36.24
CA ILE A 109 -14.56 7.51 35.71
C ILE A 109 -13.05 7.76 35.49
N VAL A 110 -12.64 9.01 35.25
CA VAL A 110 -11.23 9.35 35.00
C VAL A 110 -10.43 9.51 36.31
N SER A 111 -11.08 9.87 37.42
CA SER A 111 -10.41 10.06 38.72
C SER A 111 -9.93 8.76 39.39
N SER A 112 -10.52 7.60 39.06
CA SER A 112 -10.13 6.33 39.70
C SER A 112 -8.80 5.74 39.20
N CYS A 113 -8.27 6.17 38.05
CA CYS A 113 -6.99 5.68 37.52
C CYS A 113 -5.77 6.50 37.98
N SER A 114 -5.96 7.70 38.52
CA SER A 114 -4.87 8.59 38.95
C SER A 114 -4.40 8.36 40.39
N ASN A 115 -5.12 7.57 41.19
CA ASN A 115 -4.79 7.34 42.61
C ASN A 115 -3.91 6.10 42.87
N MET A 116 -3.42 5.42 41.82
CA MET A 116 -2.59 4.21 41.99
C MET A 116 -1.08 4.45 41.85
N SER A 117 -0.65 5.69 41.60
CA SER A 117 0.77 6.10 41.52
C SER A 117 1.30 6.86 42.74
N ALA A 118 0.47 7.07 43.78
CA ALA A 118 0.86 7.79 45.00
C ALA A 118 1.06 6.83 46.20
N CYS A 119 1.98 5.88 46.09
CA CYS A 119 2.42 5.06 47.22
C CYS A 119 3.87 4.59 47.07
N LEU A 120 4.82 5.54 47.04
CA LEU A 120 6.21 5.30 47.43
C LEU A 120 6.72 6.54 48.18
N ARG A 121 6.77 6.44 49.52
CA ARG A 121 7.44 7.41 50.41
C ARG A 121 8.90 7.01 50.56
N GLU A 122 9.81 7.97 50.48
CA GLU A 122 11.09 7.95 51.18
C GLU A 122 11.46 9.36 51.69
N PRO A 123 12.30 9.48 52.74
CA PRO A 123 12.19 10.49 53.77
C PRO A 123 13.04 11.75 53.54
N SER A 124 12.67 12.80 54.26
CA SER A 124 13.36 14.09 54.33
C SER A 124 14.76 14.01 54.95
N PRO A 125 15.64 14.94 54.57
CA PRO A 125 16.49 15.57 55.57
C PRO A 125 16.38 17.10 55.57
N THR A 126 16.38 17.61 56.79
CA THR A 126 16.51 19.00 57.22
C THR A 126 17.82 19.64 56.74
N GLY A 127 17.80 20.90 56.30
CA GLY A 127 19.01 21.69 56.09
C GLY A 127 18.72 23.10 55.59
N SER A 128 18.92 24.07 56.46
CA SER A 128 18.74 25.52 56.25
C SER A 128 19.73 26.13 55.25
N GLY A 129 19.25 27.02 54.37
CA GLY A 129 20.09 27.95 53.60
C GLY A 129 19.24 28.98 52.86
N ARG A 130 19.51 30.27 53.10
CA ARG A 130 18.74 31.44 52.65
C ARG A 130 19.24 32.00 51.30
N VAL A 131 18.26 32.42 50.50
CA VAL A 131 18.25 33.55 49.52
C VAL A 131 18.93 33.35 48.15
N GLY A 132 18.10 33.46 47.11
CA GLY A 132 18.45 33.77 45.73
C GLY A 132 17.17 33.77 44.88
N SER A 133 16.75 34.95 44.44
CA SER A 133 15.57 35.22 43.62
C SER A 133 15.65 34.56 42.24
N ASP A 134 14.71 33.68 41.89
CA ASP A 134 14.49 33.23 40.51
C ASP A 134 12.99 33.30 40.15
N LEU A 135 12.63 34.33 39.39
CA LEU A 135 11.35 34.48 38.71
C LEU A 135 11.28 33.65 37.40
N SER A 136 12.23 32.74 37.12
CA SER A 136 12.24 31.90 35.92
C SER A 136 11.53 30.55 36.08
N SER A 137 11.31 30.09 37.32
CA SER A 137 10.80 28.73 37.58
C SER A 137 9.32 28.51 37.24
N HIS A 138 8.52 29.58 37.20
CA HIS A 138 7.08 29.50 36.92
C HIS A 138 6.77 29.41 35.42
N ASP A 139 7.55 30.10 34.58
CA ASP A 139 7.41 30.06 33.12
C ASP A 139 7.95 28.74 32.54
N ASP A 140 9.02 28.20 33.12
CA ASP A 140 9.58 26.90 32.73
C ASP A 140 8.64 25.74 33.11
N ALA A 141 7.95 25.82 34.25
CA ALA A 141 6.96 24.83 34.66
C ALA A 141 5.68 24.87 33.80
N ALA A 142 5.25 26.06 33.37
CA ALA A 142 4.13 26.24 32.46
C ALA A 142 4.48 25.74 31.04
N ALA A 143 5.68 26.05 30.53
CA ALA A 143 6.18 25.54 29.25
C ALA A 143 6.36 24.01 29.28
N TRP A 144 6.82 23.44 30.39
CA TRP A 144 6.94 21.99 30.57
C TRP A 144 5.57 21.29 30.64
N ALA A 145 4.60 21.87 31.34
CA ALA A 145 3.22 21.35 31.41
C ALA A 145 2.49 21.47 30.07
N GLN A 146 2.73 22.54 29.32
CA GLN A 146 2.19 22.76 27.98
C GLN A 146 2.80 21.77 26.98
N SER A 147 4.13 21.59 27.01
CA SER A 147 4.82 20.54 26.23
C SER A 147 4.36 19.12 26.60
N HIS A 148 4.08 18.83 27.88
CA HIS A 148 3.57 17.52 28.32
C HIS A 148 2.13 17.27 27.90
N SER A 149 1.26 18.28 27.96
CA SER A 149 -0.14 18.17 27.51
C SER A 149 -0.25 18.11 25.99
N GLU A 150 0.60 18.82 25.25
CA GLU A 150 0.76 18.67 23.80
C GLU A 150 1.28 17.28 23.45
N THR A 151 2.31 16.77 24.14
CA THR A 151 2.83 15.41 23.92
C THR A 151 1.79 14.34 24.27
N GLN A 152 1.02 14.50 25.35
CA GLN A 152 -0.07 13.59 25.70
C GLN A 152 -1.21 13.63 24.69
N SER A 153 -1.67 14.81 24.26
CA SER A 153 -2.71 14.92 23.23
C SER A 153 -2.25 14.36 21.87
N LEU A 154 -0.96 14.50 21.52
CA LEU A 154 -0.32 13.91 20.34
C LEU A 154 -0.27 12.38 20.40
N ILE A 155 0.10 11.81 21.55
CA ILE A 155 0.08 10.35 21.78
C ILE A 155 -1.35 9.82 21.70
N THR A 156 -2.32 10.55 22.26
CA THR A 156 -3.73 10.17 22.27
C THR A 156 -4.33 10.17 20.86
N ASN A 157 -3.97 11.16 20.02
CA ASN A 157 -4.38 11.24 18.61
C ASN A 157 -3.72 10.17 17.73
N SER A 158 -2.46 9.80 17.98
CA SER A 158 -1.82 8.69 17.27
C SER A 158 -2.41 7.32 17.65
N GLN A 159 -2.78 7.14 18.92
CA GLN A 159 -3.45 5.93 19.40
C GLN A 159 -4.89 5.81 18.86
N SER A 160 -5.66 6.91 18.81
CA SER A 160 -7.04 6.89 18.33
C SER A 160 -7.14 6.46 16.86
N VAL A 161 -6.21 6.90 16.02
CA VAL A 161 -6.15 6.50 14.61
C VAL A 161 -5.82 5.02 14.42
N ASN A 162 -4.82 4.50 15.14
CA ASN A 162 -4.45 3.09 15.03
C ASN A 162 -5.59 2.18 15.52
N VAL A 163 -6.32 2.61 16.54
CA VAL A 163 -7.54 1.94 17.01
C VAL A 163 -8.64 2.00 15.95
N ASN A 164 -8.86 3.17 15.31
CA ASN A 164 -9.83 3.31 14.22
C ASN A 164 -9.50 2.38 13.06
N PHE A 165 -8.22 2.26 12.67
CA PHE A 165 -7.80 1.35 11.61
C PHE A 165 -8.13 -0.11 11.94
N VAL A 166 -7.77 -0.58 13.14
CA VAL A 166 -8.06 -1.97 13.55
C VAL A 166 -9.57 -2.19 13.66
N ALA A 167 -10.32 -1.23 14.21
CA ALA A 167 -11.78 -1.29 14.29
C ALA A 167 -12.43 -1.34 12.90
N CYS A 168 -12.00 -0.50 11.95
CA CYS A 168 -12.45 -0.52 10.55
C CYS A 168 -12.21 -1.90 9.93
N GLN A 169 -11.04 -2.53 10.17
CA GLN A 169 -10.70 -3.84 9.60
C GLN A 169 -11.53 -4.98 10.22
N LEU A 170 -11.78 -4.95 11.53
CA LEU A 170 -12.67 -5.91 12.19
C LEU A 170 -14.11 -5.77 11.71
N PHE A 171 -14.59 -4.53 11.55
CA PHE A 171 -15.90 -4.26 10.96
C PHE A 171 -15.96 -4.71 9.48
N ALA A 172 -14.90 -4.47 8.70
CA ALA A 172 -14.80 -4.95 7.33
C ALA A 172 -14.83 -6.49 7.25
N LEU A 173 -14.23 -7.20 8.21
CA LEU A 173 -14.31 -8.66 8.31
C LEU A 173 -15.75 -9.13 8.55
N PHE A 174 -16.46 -8.50 9.48
CA PHE A 174 -17.87 -8.79 9.72
C PHE A 174 -18.72 -8.50 8.47
N MET A 175 -18.50 -7.36 7.84
CA MET A 175 -19.19 -6.97 6.60
C MET A 175 -18.83 -7.85 5.42
N ALA A 176 -17.63 -8.44 5.37
CA ALA A 176 -17.25 -9.40 4.35
C ALA A 176 -18.09 -10.68 4.44
N VAL A 177 -18.27 -11.22 5.65
CA VAL A 177 -19.15 -12.38 5.90
C VAL A 177 -20.60 -12.04 5.52
N TRP A 178 -21.10 -10.88 5.94
CA TRP A 178 -22.43 -10.40 5.59
C TRP A 178 -22.61 -10.24 4.06
N PHE A 179 -21.65 -9.59 3.40
CA PHE A 179 -21.64 -9.37 1.94
C PHE A 179 -21.70 -10.70 1.19
N ARG A 180 -21.00 -11.73 1.67
CA ARG A 180 -21.06 -13.06 1.06
C ARG A 180 -22.42 -13.74 1.24
N ILE A 181 -22.99 -13.72 2.45
CA ILE A 181 -24.22 -14.45 2.77
C ILE A 181 -25.45 -13.81 2.09
N TYR A 182 -25.55 -12.48 2.17
CA TYR A 182 -26.74 -11.74 1.77
C TYR A 182 -26.66 -11.20 0.35
N LEU A 183 -25.48 -10.75 -0.08
CA LEU A 183 -25.28 -10.20 -1.43
C LEU A 183 -24.65 -11.21 -2.38
N HIS A 184 -24.82 -12.52 -2.14
CA HIS A 184 -24.28 -13.58 -2.98
C HIS A 184 -24.61 -13.37 -4.47
N PRO A 185 -23.70 -13.62 -5.44
CA PRO A 185 -23.95 -13.39 -6.87
C PRO A 185 -25.18 -14.11 -7.43
N SER A 186 -25.58 -15.24 -6.84
CA SER A 186 -26.82 -15.95 -7.26
C SER A 186 -28.12 -15.29 -6.79
N LYS A 187 -28.06 -14.39 -5.80
CA LYS A 187 -29.22 -13.72 -5.20
C LYS A 187 -29.32 -12.24 -5.56
N THR A 188 -28.22 -11.64 -6.01
CA THR A 188 -28.12 -10.18 -6.13
C THR A 188 -27.39 -9.79 -7.40
N SER A 189 -27.84 -8.71 -8.04
CA SER A 189 -27.23 -8.22 -9.27
C SER A 189 -25.80 -7.69 -9.04
N PRO A 190 -24.92 -7.78 -10.05
CA PRO A 190 -23.58 -7.18 -9.98
C PRO A 190 -23.61 -5.68 -9.67
N PHE A 191 -24.63 -4.96 -10.15
CA PHE A 191 -24.84 -3.54 -9.88
C PHE A 191 -24.94 -3.25 -8.37
N ILE A 192 -25.80 -3.98 -7.65
CA ILE A 192 -25.99 -3.78 -6.21
C ILE A 192 -24.70 -4.14 -5.46
N ARG A 193 -24.03 -5.23 -5.84
CA ARG A 193 -22.74 -5.63 -5.26
C ARG A 193 -21.68 -4.54 -5.43
N HIS A 194 -21.59 -3.92 -6.60
CA HIS A 194 -20.68 -2.80 -6.84
C HIS A 194 -21.02 -1.59 -5.96
N VAL A 195 -22.29 -1.17 -5.93
CA VAL A 195 -22.74 -0.02 -5.14
C VAL A 195 -22.43 -0.23 -3.66
N VAL A 196 -22.83 -1.37 -3.09
CA VAL A 196 -22.60 -1.66 -1.67
C VAL A 196 -21.11 -1.74 -1.35
N ALA A 197 -20.31 -2.42 -2.18
CA ALA A 197 -18.87 -2.52 -1.95
C ALA A 197 -18.18 -1.14 -1.96
N THR A 198 -18.63 -0.24 -2.84
CA THR A 198 -18.12 1.13 -2.97
C THR A 198 -18.54 1.99 -1.78
N LEU A 199 -19.84 2.03 -1.46
CA LEU A 199 -20.36 2.88 -0.38
C LEU A 199 -19.76 2.48 0.97
N LEU A 200 -19.66 1.17 1.23
CA LEU A 200 -19.04 0.68 2.46
C LEU A 200 -17.55 1.03 2.52
N GLY A 201 -16.83 0.96 1.40
CA GLY A 201 -15.41 1.33 1.38
C GLY A 201 -15.20 2.83 1.57
N LEU A 202 -16.02 3.68 0.95
CA LEU A 202 -15.99 5.13 1.18
C LEU A 202 -16.35 5.48 2.63
N TYR A 203 -17.32 4.78 3.23
CA TYR A 203 -17.64 4.92 4.64
C TYR A 203 -16.44 4.60 5.53
N LEU A 204 -15.75 3.47 5.28
CA LEU A 204 -14.56 3.11 6.07
C LEU A 204 -13.43 4.11 5.86
N ALA A 205 -13.21 4.59 4.64
CA ALA A 205 -12.22 5.63 4.38
C ALA A 205 -12.55 6.93 5.13
N LEU A 206 -13.80 7.37 5.12
CA LEU A 206 -14.25 8.57 5.82
C LEU A 206 -14.15 8.41 7.35
N PHE A 207 -14.51 7.25 7.89
CA PHE A 207 -14.40 6.99 9.33
C PHE A 207 -12.94 6.93 9.78
N CYS A 208 -12.08 6.23 9.02
CA CYS A 208 -10.68 6.05 9.39
C CYS A 208 -9.82 7.31 9.14
N PHE A 209 -10.09 8.11 8.09
CA PHE A 209 -9.24 9.23 7.67
C PHE A 209 -9.95 10.60 7.61
N GLY A 210 -11.25 10.68 7.92
CA GLY A 210 -12.00 11.93 7.86
C GLY A 210 -11.97 12.58 6.46
N TRP A 211 -11.83 13.91 6.43
CA TRP A 211 -11.78 14.70 5.19
C TRP A 211 -10.63 14.34 4.25
N TYR A 212 -9.53 13.74 4.76
CA TYR A 212 -8.43 13.29 3.91
C TYR A 212 -8.85 12.19 2.93
N SER A 213 -9.94 11.47 3.19
CA SER A 213 -10.53 10.51 2.25
C SER A 213 -10.93 11.12 0.90
N VAL A 214 -11.14 12.45 0.83
CA VAL A 214 -11.39 13.17 -0.42
C VAL A 214 -10.21 13.01 -1.40
N HIS A 215 -8.97 12.91 -0.91
CA HIS A 215 -7.80 12.67 -1.76
C HIS A 215 -7.91 11.34 -2.54
N PHE A 216 -8.61 10.34 -1.98
CA PHE A 216 -8.79 9.05 -2.65
C PHE A 216 -9.71 9.19 -3.87
N LEU A 217 -10.77 10.00 -3.72
CA LEU A 217 -11.71 10.33 -4.78
C LEU A 217 -11.08 11.25 -5.82
N VAL A 218 -10.30 12.25 -5.40
CA VAL A 218 -9.60 13.15 -6.33
C VAL A 218 -8.60 12.39 -7.17
N GLN A 219 -7.75 11.55 -6.57
CA GLN A 219 -6.78 10.73 -7.30
C GLN A 219 -7.49 9.79 -8.28
N SER A 220 -8.58 9.14 -7.84
CA SER A 220 -9.37 8.25 -8.69
C SER A 220 -10.06 9.00 -9.83
N GLY A 221 -10.65 10.17 -9.56
CA GLY A 221 -11.35 11.00 -10.54
C GLY A 221 -10.44 11.60 -11.59
N LEU A 222 -9.29 12.17 -11.19
CA LEU A 222 -8.28 12.69 -12.12
C LEU A 222 -7.80 11.59 -13.07
N SER A 223 -7.50 10.40 -12.53
CA SER A 223 -7.01 9.27 -13.31
C SER A 223 -8.07 8.72 -14.26
N TYR A 224 -9.33 8.64 -13.85
CA TYR A 224 -10.43 8.23 -14.72
C TYR A 224 -10.68 9.26 -15.84
N GLY A 225 -10.59 10.56 -15.53
CA GLY A 225 -10.63 11.61 -16.55
C GLY A 225 -9.56 11.41 -17.62
N VAL A 226 -8.31 11.12 -17.21
CA VAL A 226 -7.24 10.78 -18.15
C VAL A 226 -7.58 9.55 -18.98
N MET A 227 -8.14 8.49 -18.38
CA MET A 227 -8.53 7.27 -19.11
C MET A 227 -9.58 7.55 -20.21
N ILE A 228 -10.52 8.46 -19.96
CA ILE A 228 -11.59 8.79 -20.91
C ILE A 228 -11.13 9.76 -22.00
N PHE A 229 -10.32 10.76 -21.66
CA PHE A 229 -9.97 11.85 -22.59
C PHE A 229 -8.65 11.63 -23.36
N ALA A 230 -7.71 10.84 -22.83
CA ALA A 230 -6.44 10.60 -23.50
C ALA A 230 -6.58 9.60 -24.66
N SER A 231 -5.69 9.73 -25.65
CA SER A 231 -5.57 8.71 -26.70
C SER A 231 -5.06 7.39 -26.12
N LEU A 232 -5.56 6.27 -26.63
CA LEU A 232 -5.20 4.92 -26.14
C LEU A 232 -3.67 4.70 -26.07
N GLU A 233 -2.93 5.21 -27.06
CA GLU A 233 -1.47 5.08 -27.16
C GLU A 233 -0.71 5.69 -25.96
N HIS A 234 -1.23 6.79 -25.40
CA HIS A 234 -0.55 7.55 -24.35
C HIS A 234 -1.25 7.48 -22.99
N MET A 235 -2.49 6.98 -22.95
CA MET A 235 -3.36 6.93 -21.78
C MET A 235 -2.68 6.35 -20.54
N HIS A 236 -2.04 5.20 -20.67
CA HIS A 236 -1.37 4.52 -19.55
C HIS A 236 -0.20 5.33 -18.98
N LYS A 237 0.55 6.06 -19.82
CA LYS A 237 1.66 6.92 -19.40
C LYS A 237 1.15 8.14 -18.64
N TYR A 238 0.15 8.81 -19.20
CA TYR A 238 -0.47 9.97 -18.55
C TYR A 238 -1.13 9.59 -17.23
N CYS A 239 -1.84 8.46 -17.20
CA CYS A 239 -2.45 7.94 -16.00
C CYS A 239 -1.37 7.66 -14.94
N PHE A 240 -0.31 6.94 -15.32
CA PHE A 240 0.82 6.70 -14.42
C PHE A 240 1.43 7.98 -13.85
N MET A 241 1.69 8.99 -14.68
CA MET A 241 2.25 10.27 -14.23
C MET A 241 1.30 11.04 -13.31
N VAL A 242 0.02 11.12 -13.64
CA VAL A 242 -0.98 11.84 -12.84
C VAL A 242 -1.20 11.15 -11.49
N THR A 243 -1.37 9.82 -11.49
CA THR A 243 -1.64 9.07 -10.26
C THR A 243 -0.43 9.07 -9.33
N LEU A 244 0.76 8.76 -9.84
CA LEU A 244 1.99 8.75 -9.04
C LEU A 244 2.39 10.17 -8.62
N GLY A 245 2.26 11.16 -9.51
CA GLY A 245 2.56 12.56 -9.20
C GLY A 245 1.65 13.13 -8.12
N TYR A 246 0.36 12.81 -8.15
CA TYR A 246 -0.57 13.21 -7.11
C TYR A 246 -0.28 12.53 -5.76
N LEU A 247 0.06 11.24 -5.77
CA LEU A 247 0.51 10.53 -4.57
C LEU A 247 1.75 11.22 -3.96
N ILE A 248 2.77 11.50 -4.78
CA ILE A 248 4.00 12.18 -4.33
C ILE A 248 3.68 13.57 -3.77
N LEU A 249 2.79 14.34 -4.42
CA LEU A 249 2.35 15.63 -3.91
C LEU A 249 1.75 15.50 -2.51
N CYS A 250 0.82 14.56 -2.30
CA CYS A 250 0.24 14.31 -0.98
C CYS A 250 1.27 13.83 0.05
N GLN A 251 2.26 13.03 -0.36
CA GLN A 251 3.37 12.62 0.52
C GLN A 251 4.28 13.79 0.88
N ILE A 252 4.56 14.71 -0.05
CA ILE A 252 5.30 15.96 0.22
C ILE A 252 4.50 16.83 1.18
N THR A 253 3.20 17.04 0.93
CA THR A 253 2.35 17.81 1.84
C THR A 253 2.36 17.17 3.23
N ARG A 254 2.26 15.84 3.34
CA ARG A 254 2.39 15.12 4.62
C ARG A 254 3.70 15.45 5.34
N VAL A 255 4.83 15.35 4.65
CA VAL A 255 6.16 15.53 5.25
C VAL A 255 6.49 17.00 5.58
N TYR A 256 6.05 17.96 4.77
CA TYR A 256 6.48 19.35 4.94
C TYR A 256 5.43 20.25 5.59
N VAL A 257 4.14 19.87 5.53
CA VAL A 257 3.04 20.65 6.13
C VAL A 257 2.58 20.05 7.44
N PHE A 258 2.55 18.72 7.56
CA PHE A 258 1.96 18.03 8.73
C PHE A 258 3.01 17.48 9.71
N ASP A 259 4.19 17.07 9.25
CA ASP A 259 5.29 16.58 10.10
C ASP A 259 6.04 17.71 10.85
N TYR A 260 5.66 18.98 10.68
CA TYR A 260 6.05 20.09 11.57
C TYR A 260 5.27 20.09 12.91
N GLY A 261 4.90 18.90 13.41
CA GLY A 261 4.39 18.75 14.78
C GLY A 261 3.19 17.82 14.99
N MET A 262 2.56 17.25 13.96
CA MET A 262 1.33 16.45 14.14
C MET A 262 1.43 15.07 13.48
N TYR A 263 1.66 14.03 14.29
CA TYR A 263 1.55 12.61 13.89
C TYR A 263 0.08 12.27 13.58
N SER A 264 -0.40 12.72 12.42
CA SER A 264 -1.69 12.36 11.86
C SER A 264 -1.61 11.03 11.10
N ALA A 265 -2.74 10.32 11.03
CA ALA A 265 -2.90 9.09 10.26
C ALA A 265 -2.28 9.20 8.87
N ASP A 266 -1.45 8.22 8.47
CA ASP A 266 -0.91 8.18 7.11
C ASP A 266 -2.01 7.79 6.10
N PHE A 267 -2.78 8.80 5.67
CA PHE A 267 -3.79 8.66 4.62
C PHE A 267 -3.16 8.32 3.26
N THR A 268 -1.84 8.47 3.09
CA THR A 268 -1.17 8.12 1.83
C THR A 268 -1.03 6.60 1.64
N GLY A 269 -1.16 5.80 2.71
CA GLY A 269 -1.18 4.33 2.64
C GLY A 269 -2.26 3.76 1.72
N PRO A 270 -3.56 4.07 1.93
CA PRO A 270 -4.63 3.76 0.98
C PRO A 270 -4.38 4.29 -0.44
N MET A 271 -3.84 5.51 -0.56
CA MET A 271 -3.53 6.12 -1.86
C MET A 271 -2.45 5.33 -2.61
N MET A 272 -1.48 4.77 -1.90
CA MET A 272 -0.48 3.88 -2.48
C MET A 272 -1.14 2.64 -3.12
N VAL A 273 -2.10 2.01 -2.45
CA VAL A 273 -2.86 0.86 -2.98
C VAL A 273 -3.72 1.26 -4.19
N ILE A 274 -4.42 2.39 -4.12
CA ILE A 274 -5.21 2.93 -5.23
C ILE A 274 -4.31 3.23 -6.43
N THR A 275 -3.11 3.77 -6.20
CA THR A 275 -2.12 4.04 -7.26
C THR A 275 -1.75 2.78 -8.02
N GLN A 276 -1.51 1.68 -7.31
CA GLN A 276 -1.18 0.40 -7.91
C GLN A 276 -2.35 -0.13 -8.76
N LYS A 277 -3.58 -0.07 -8.23
CA LYS A 277 -4.80 -0.50 -8.91
C LYS A 277 -5.04 0.28 -10.21
N ILE A 278 -5.04 1.61 -10.13
CA ILE A 278 -5.29 2.51 -11.26
C ILE A 278 -4.22 2.32 -12.35
N THR A 279 -2.94 2.33 -11.97
CA THR A 279 -1.86 2.21 -12.95
C THR A 279 -1.80 0.83 -13.58
N SER A 280 -2.02 -0.25 -12.83
CA SER A 280 -2.15 -1.60 -13.38
C SER A 280 -3.26 -1.66 -14.43
N MET A 281 -4.46 -1.18 -14.06
CA MET A 281 -5.61 -1.15 -14.96
C MET A 281 -5.32 -0.34 -16.23
N ALA A 282 -4.66 0.82 -16.11
CA ALA A 282 -4.33 1.66 -17.27
C ALA A 282 -3.42 0.93 -18.28
N PHE A 283 -2.42 0.22 -17.79
CA PHE A 283 -1.55 -0.62 -18.63
C PHE A 283 -2.30 -1.85 -19.19
N GLU A 284 -3.17 -2.47 -18.41
CA GLU A 284 -3.98 -3.63 -18.82
C GLU A 284 -5.03 -3.27 -19.90
N ILE A 285 -5.64 -2.08 -19.82
CA ILE A 285 -6.52 -1.51 -20.86
C ILE A 285 -5.72 -1.21 -22.13
N HIS A 286 -4.54 -0.59 -21.98
CA HIS A 286 -3.68 -0.33 -23.13
C HIS A 286 -3.30 -1.63 -23.85
N ASP A 287 -2.92 -2.67 -23.10
CA ASP A 287 -2.55 -3.96 -23.67
C ASP A 287 -3.74 -4.68 -24.33
N GLY A 288 -4.97 -4.52 -23.83
CA GLY A 288 -6.17 -5.17 -24.37
C GLY A 288 -6.86 -4.44 -25.52
N LEU A 289 -6.84 -3.10 -25.54
CA LEU A 289 -7.51 -2.30 -26.58
C LEU A 289 -6.59 -1.89 -27.74
N SER A 290 -5.28 -1.95 -27.56
CA SER A 290 -4.34 -1.65 -28.64
C SER A 290 -4.29 -2.83 -29.62
N LYS A 291 -4.91 -2.65 -30.79
CA LYS A 291 -5.02 -3.66 -31.88
C LYS A 291 -3.69 -4.24 -32.39
N CYS A 292 -2.57 -3.64 -32.03
CA CYS A 292 -1.25 -4.10 -32.41
C CYS A 292 -0.65 -4.83 -31.19
N ARG A 293 -0.65 -6.18 -31.19
CA ARG A 293 0.31 -7.08 -30.45
C ARG A 293 -0.25 -8.42 -29.91
N GLU A 294 -1.30 -9.02 -30.47
CA GLU A 294 -1.68 -10.40 -30.06
C GLU A 294 -0.50 -11.41 -30.13
N GLY A 295 0.47 -11.17 -31.02
CA GLY A 295 1.73 -11.92 -31.11
C GLY A 295 2.91 -11.47 -30.23
N GLN A 296 2.83 -10.33 -29.53
CA GLN A 296 3.95 -9.81 -28.70
C GLN A 296 3.62 -9.72 -27.19
N LEU A 297 2.37 -9.98 -26.79
CA LEU A 297 2.01 -10.02 -25.37
C LEU A 297 2.48 -11.32 -24.73
N THR A 298 3.09 -11.21 -23.55
CA THR A 298 3.39 -12.37 -22.71
C THR A 298 2.10 -13.08 -22.28
N PRO A 299 2.13 -14.38 -21.96
CA PRO A 299 0.94 -15.11 -21.49
C PRO A 299 0.24 -14.41 -20.30
N SER A 300 1.03 -13.85 -19.37
CA SER A 300 0.50 -13.07 -18.25
C SER A 300 -0.20 -11.78 -18.67
N GLN A 301 0.31 -11.07 -19.67
CA GLN A 301 -0.35 -9.86 -20.18
C GLN A 301 -1.66 -10.19 -20.90
N LYS A 302 -1.71 -11.32 -21.62
CA LYS A 302 -2.95 -11.79 -22.27
C LYS A 302 -4.03 -12.09 -21.24
N TYR A 303 -3.68 -12.73 -20.12
CA TYR A 303 -4.63 -12.99 -19.02
C TYR A 303 -5.17 -11.69 -18.38
N LEU A 304 -4.30 -10.70 -18.21
CA LEU A 304 -4.64 -9.44 -17.55
C LEU A 304 -5.25 -8.39 -18.49
N ALA A 305 -5.23 -8.63 -19.80
CA ALA A 305 -5.70 -7.67 -20.79
C ALA A 305 -7.17 -7.31 -20.58
N ILE A 306 -7.47 -6.01 -20.60
CA ILE A 306 -8.83 -5.50 -20.43
C ILE A 306 -9.35 -5.07 -21.81
N SER A 307 -10.39 -5.79 -22.28
CA SER A 307 -10.94 -5.60 -23.63
C SER A 307 -12.04 -4.54 -23.73
N ARG A 308 -12.44 -3.91 -22.62
CA ARG A 308 -13.45 -2.84 -22.59
C ARG A 308 -13.10 -1.78 -21.56
N MET A 309 -13.43 -0.52 -21.84
CA MET A 309 -13.30 0.54 -20.84
C MET A 309 -14.28 0.26 -19.68
N PRO A 310 -13.83 0.28 -18.42
CA PRO A 310 -14.72 0.19 -17.26
C PRO A 310 -15.73 1.35 -17.22
N SER A 311 -16.95 1.07 -16.77
CA SER A 311 -17.87 2.14 -16.37
C SER A 311 -17.39 2.83 -15.10
N LEU A 312 -17.90 4.03 -14.83
CA LEU A 312 -17.54 4.79 -13.62
C LEU A 312 -17.84 4.00 -12.33
N LEU A 313 -18.96 3.27 -12.29
CA LEU A 313 -19.31 2.45 -11.14
C LEU A 313 -18.33 1.29 -10.95
N GLU A 314 -18.00 0.55 -12.01
CA GLU A 314 -17.03 -0.56 -11.95
C GLU A 314 -15.64 -0.06 -11.51
N TYR A 315 -15.23 1.09 -12.03
CA TYR A 315 -13.97 1.74 -11.69
C TYR A 315 -13.92 2.20 -10.22
N LEU A 316 -14.95 2.91 -9.74
CA LEU A 316 -15.03 3.34 -8.34
C LEU A 316 -15.13 2.15 -7.40
N SER A 317 -15.87 1.12 -7.78
CA SER A 317 -16.01 -0.10 -7.01
C SER A 317 -14.68 -0.85 -6.89
N TYR A 318 -13.93 -0.98 -7.97
CA TYR A 318 -12.60 -1.59 -7.94
C TYR A 318 -11.61 -0.83 -7.06
N ASN A 319 -11.58 0.50 -7.13
CA ASN A 319 -10.65 1.32 -6.35
C ASN A 319 -11.07 1.44 -4.88
N CYS A 320 -12.35 1.71 -4.62
CA CYS A 320 -12.90 2.06 -3.31
C CYS A 320 -13.70 0.93 -2.66
N ASN A 321 -13.42 -0.35 -2.97
CA ASN A 321 -14.09 -1.45 -2.27
C ASN A 321 -13.63 -1.57 -0.81
N PHE A 322 -14.58 -1.83 0.09
CA PHE A 322 -14.32 -1.99 1.53
C PHE A 322 -13.30 -3.09 1.87
N MET A 323 -13.18 -4.14 1.04
CA MET A 323 -12.32 -5.30 1.32
C MET A 323 -10.83 -4.96 1.22
N GLY A 324 -10.46 -3.92 0.46
CA GLY A 324 -9.06 -3.60 0.21
C GLY A 324 -8.69 -2.12 0.20
N ILE A 325 -9.63 -1.21 0.50
CA ILE A 325 -9.37 0.24 0.47
C ILE A 325 -8.34 0.68 1.52
N LEU A 326 -8.31 0.06 2.70
CA LEU A 326 -7.46 0.51 3.81
C LEU A 326 -6.01 0.02 3.71
N ALA A 327 -5.80 -1.23 3.28
CA ALA A 327 -4.49 -1.88 3.36
C ALA A 327 -4.15 -2.81 2.19
N GLY A 328 -4.98 -2.84 1.13
CA GLY A 328 -4.91 -3.86 0.09
C GLY A 328 -5.50 -5.20 0.57
N PRO A 329 -5.04 -6.35 0.06
CA PRO A 329 -4.07 -6.51 -1.03
C PRO A 329 -4.56 -5.93 -2.36
N THR A 330 -3.64 -5.63 -3.27
CA THR A 330 -4.00 -5.28 -4.65
C THR A 330 -4.37 -6.53 -5.43
N CYS A 331 -5.20 -6.35 -6.46
CA CYS A 331 -5.73 -7.45 -7.26
C CYS A 331 -5.91 -7.01 -8.72
N SER A 332 -5.97 -7.95 -9.66
CA SER A 332 -6.30 -7.63 -11.06
C SER A 332 -7.74 -7.15 -11.17
N TYR A 333 -8.00 -6.20 -12.07
CA TYR A 333 -9.35 -5.77 -12.40
C TYR A 333 -10.22 -6.94 -12.91
N ASN A 334 -9.66 -7.83 -13.75
CA ASN A 334 -10.37 -8.99 -14.29
C ASN A 334 -10.78 -10.00 -13.20
N ASP A 335 -9.97 -10.15 -12.16
CA ASP A 335 -10.29 -11.01 -11.01
C ASP A 335 -11.38 -10.38 -10.13
N TYR A 336 -11.30 -9.06 -9.91
CA TYR A 336 -12.30 -8.31 -9.16
C TYR A 336 -13.68 -8.32 -9.85
N MET A 337 -13.72 -8.08 -11.16
CA MET A 337 -14.97 -8.14 -11.93
C MET A 337 -15.58 -9.54 -11.88
N ALA A 338 -14.76 -10.59 -12.05
CA ALA A 338 -15.23 -11.96 -11.94
C ALA A 338 -15.83 -12.26 -10.55
N PHE A 339 -15.25 -11.70 -9.50
CA PHE A 339 -15.76 -11.85 -8.14
C PHE A 339 -17.12 -11.16 -7.95
N ILE A 340 -17.27 -9.94 -8.46
CA ILE A 340 -18.55 -9.23 -8.37
C ILE A 340 -19.63 -9.92 -9.20
N GLU A 341 -19.30 -10.41 -10.39
CA GLU A 341 -20.23 -11.11 -11.28
C GLU A 341 -20.50 -12.57 -10.86
N GLY A 342 -19.67 -13.15 -10.00
CA GLY A 342 -19.77 -14.56 -9.57
C GLY A 342 -19.21 -15.57 -10.58
N THR A 343 -18.43 -15.12 -11.56
CA THR A 343 -17.83 -15.97 -12.61
C THR A 343 -16.42 -16.48 -12.26
N SER A 344 -15.84 -16.04 -11.13
CA SER A 344 -14.48 -16.39 -10.69
C SER A 344 -14.21 -17.90 -10.68
N TYR A 345 -15.17 -18.68 -10.18
CA TYR A 345 -15.01 -20.12 -10.00
C TYR A 345 -14.99 -20.87 -11.35
N GLN A 346 -15.79 -20.41 -12.32
CA GLN A 346 -15.89 -21.02 -13.65
C GLN A 346 -14.61 -20.84 -14.46
N ARG A 347 -14.02 -19.63 -14.42
CA ARG A 347 -12.76 -19.32 -15.12
C ARG A 347 -11.60 -20.20 -14.61
N ARG A 348 -11.48 -20.34 -13.29
CA ARG A 348 -10.39 -21.11 -12.66
C ARG A 348 -10.52 -22.62 -12.88
N HIS A 349 -11.75 -23.13 -12.98
CA HIS A 349 -11.97 -24.53 -13.33
C HIS A 349 -11.56 -24.84 -14.78
N GLN A 350 -11.86 -23.94 -15.72
CA GLN A 350 -11.45 -24.10 -17.13
C GLN A 350 -9.92 -24.07 -17.29
N GLU A 351 -9.23 -23.24 -16.51
CA GLU A 351 -7.76 -23.20 -16.48
C GLU A 351 -7.15 -24.51 -15.95
N ASN A 352 -7.70 -25.07 -14.87
CA ASN A 352 -7.21 -26.32 -14.31
C ASN A 352 -7.55 -27.54 -15.18
N ALA A 353 -8.70 -27.55 -15.87
CA ALA A 353 -9.12 -28.64 -16.75
C ALA A 353 -8.24 -28.80 -18.00
N ASN A 354 -7.61 -27.71 -18.47
CA ASN A 354 -6.61 -27.76 -19.54
C ASN A 354 -5.29 -28.45 -19.11
N GLY A 355 -5.14 -28.77 -17.82
CA GLY A 355 -4.11 -29.65 -17.27
C GLY A 355 -4.70 -30.96 -16.76
N LYS A 356 -5.14 -31.85 -17.66
CA LYS A 356 -5.55 -33.25 -17.39
C LYS A 356 -6.29 -33.47 -16.06
N GLU A 357 -7.59 -33.17 -16.02
CA GLU A 357 -8.49 -33.80 -15.04
C GLU A 357 -9.62 -34.54 -15.75
N ASN A 358 -9.65 -35.86 -15.57
CA ASN A 358 -10.69 -36.74 -16.05
C ASN A 358 -11.97 -36.54 -15.22
N GLY A 359 -13.01 -36.02 -15.87
CA GLY A 359 -14.40 -36.48 -15.73
C GLY A 359 -15.07 -36.43 -14.35
N LYS A 360 -16.17 -35.65 -14.30
CA LYS A 360 -17.30 -35.74 -13.35
C LYS A 360 -17.15 -35.04 -12.00
N ALA A 361 -16.81 -33.75 -11.99
CA ALA A 361 -17.19 -32.85 -10.89
C ALA A 361 -18.09 -31.73 -11.40
N LYS A 362 -19.36 -32.05 -11.74
CA LYS A 362 -20.42 -31.05 -11.55
C LYS A 362 -20.56 -30.91 -10.04
N GLN A 363 -19.95 -29.93 -9.38
CA GLN A 363 -20.44 -29.46 -8.08
C GLN A 363 -19.75 -28.22 -7.50
N ALA A 364 -20.61 -27.22 -7.24
CA ALA A 364 -20.64 -26.22 -6.17
C ALA A 364 -19.43 -25.30 -5.93
N GLU A 365 -19.75 -24.00 -5.75
CA GLU A 365 -18.94 -23.04 -4.98
C GLU A 365 -18.31 -23.75 -3.77
N PRO A 366 -17.04 -23.50 -3.41
CA PRO A 366 -16.42 -24.09 -2.23
C PRO A 366 -17.26 -23.78 -0.97
N SER A 367 -18.13 -24.72 -0.62
CA SER A 367 -19.02 -24.72 0.55
C SER A 367 -18.19 -25.04 1.81
N PRO A 368 -18.76 -24.87 3.02
CA PRO A 368 -18.38 -23.91 4.06
C PRO A 368 -17.02 -24.19 4.75
N LYS A 369 -15.95 -24.43 4.00
CA LYS A 369 -14.57 -24.60 4.52
C LYS A 369 -13.75 -23.31 4.52
N VAL A 370 -14.29 -22.22 3.97
CA VAL A 370 -13.73 -20.86 4.08
C VAL A 370 -13.51 -20.41 5.53
N PRO A 371 -14.37 -20.76 6.51
CA PRO A 371 -14.10 -20.49 7.92
C PRO A 371 -12.75 -21.04 8.38
N ARG A 372 -12.29 -22.20 7.90
CA ARG A 372 -10.99 -22.76 8.32
C ARG A 372 -9.81 -21.92 7.81
N ALA A 373 -9.83 -21.54 6.54
CA ALA A 373 -8.77 -20.69 5.96
C ALA A 373 -8.75 -19.30 6.60
N VAL A 374 -9.93 -18.70 6.83
CA VAL A 374 -10.05 -17.41 7.50
C VAL A 374 -9.60 -17.51 8.97
N VAL A 375 -10.05 -18.53 9.72
CA VAL A 375 -9.64 -18.76 11.12
C VAL A 375 -8.14 -18.97 11.22
N SER A 376 -7.53 -19.75 10.33
CA SER A 376 -6.07 -19.92 10.29
C SER A 376 -5.34 -18.58 10.09
N LYS A 377 -5.80 -17.74 9.16
CA LYS A 377 -5.25 -16.39 8.96
C LYS A 377 -5.47 -15.48 10.18
N LEU A 378 -6.62 -15.57 10.85
CA LEU A 378 -6.88 -14.83 12.10
C LEU A 378 -5.97 -15.29 13.25
N CYS A 379 -5.66 -16.59 13.36
CA CYS A 379 -4.67 -17.09 14.30
C CYS A 379 -3.27 -16.51 13.98
N THR A 380 -2.88 -16.48 12.70
CA THR A 380 -1.62 -15.82 12.28
C THR A 380 -1.62 -14.33 12.64
N CYS A 381 -2.74 -13.63 12.48
CA CYS A 381 -2.89 -12.24 12.89
C CYS A 381 -2.69 -12.07 14.41
N ALA A 382 -3.34 -12.90 15.22
CA ALA A 382 -3.22 -12.86 16.67
C ALA A 382 -1.77 -13.08 17.12
N ILE A 383 -1.12 -14.13 16.60
CA ILE A 383 0.29 -14.43 16.89
C ILE A 383 1.18 -13.23 16.49
N SER A 384 1.02 -12.73 15.26
CA SER A 384 1.86 -11.63 14.75
C SER A 384 1.68 -10.34 15.55
N LEU A 385 0.45 -10.00 15.93
CA LEU A 385 0.15 -8.82 16.73
C LEU A 385 0.71 -8.95 18.14
N THR A 386 0.51 -10.10 18.80
CA THR A 386 1.08 -10.36 20.13
C THR A 386 2.60 -10.30 20.09
N THR A 387 3.25 -10.97 19.14
CA THR A 387 4.70 -10.92 18.98
C THR A 387 5.20 -9.49 18.76
N TYR A 388 4.53 -8.71 17.91
CA TYR A 388 4.88 -7.31 17.70
C TYR A 388 4.78 -6.53 19.02
N LEU A 389 3.61 -6.53 19.66
CA LEU A 389 3.35 -5.76 20.88
C LEU A 389 4.29 -6.13 22.04
N SER A 390 4.70 -7.40 22.14
CA SER A 390 5.63 -7.88 23.16
C SER A 390 7.09 -7.50 22.86
N LEU A 391 7.55 -7.59 21.61
CA LEU A 391 8.98 -7.46 21.28
C LEU A 391 9.39 -6.06 20.81
N TYR A 392 8.49 -5.27 20.23
CA TYR A 392 8.87 -4.00 19.60
C TYR A 392 9.46 -2.97 20.57
N ARG A 393 9.03 -2.98 21.84
CA ARG A 393 9.57 -2.11 22.90
C ARG A 393 10.90 -2.61 23.45
N LEU A 394 11.16 -3.91 23.36
CA LEU A 394 12.36 -4.54 23.90
C LEU A 394 13.54 -4.42 22.93
N LEU A 395 13.25 -4.37 21.63
CA LEU A 395 14.26 -4.38 20.55
C LEU A 395 14.05 -3.20 19.59
N PRO A 396 14.19 -1.94 20.07
CA PRO A 396 14.05 -0.75 19.23
C PRO A 396 15.17 -0.66 18.18
N VAL A 397 14.80 -0.41 16.92
CA VAL A 397 15.78 -0.37 15.81
C VAL A 397 16.75 0.80 15.94
N ASP A 398 16.33 1.92 16.53
CA ASP A 398 17.14 3.10 16.82
C ASP A 398 18.29 2.83 17.79
N TYR A 399 18.20 1.79 18.63
CA TYR A 399 19.34 1.39 19.47
C TYR A 399 20.53 0.86 18.64
N SER A 400 20.31 0.43 17.39
CA SER A 400 21.39 0.00 16.50
C SER A 400 22.34 1.14 16.06
N ILE A 401 21.94 2.39 16.30
CA ILE A 401 22.75 3.59 16.04
C ILE A 401 23.17 4.32 17.32
N ASP A 402 22.88 3.74 18.48
CA ASP A 402 23.32 4.26 19.76
C ASP A 402 24.84 4.09 19.91
N GLU A 403 25.53 5.17 20.26
CA GLU A 403 27.00 5.17 20.33
C GLU A 403 27.51 4.35 21.49
N HIS A 404 26.80 4.34 22.62
CA HIS A 404 27.19 3.55 23.77
C HIS A 404 27.08 2.05 23.43
N PHE A 405 25.98 1.62 22.82
CA PHE A 405 25.79 0.25 22.36
C PHE A 405 26.89 -0.18 21.39
N VAL A 406 27.14 0.60 20.33
CA VAL A 406 28.07 0.23 19.26
C VAL A 406 29.52 0.18 19.76
N ASN A 407 29.91 1.07 20.69
CA ASN A 407 31.27 1.10 21.22
C ASN A 407 31.54 0.03 22.28
N THR A 408 30.51 -0.44 23.00
CA THR A 408 30.66 -1.41 24.10
C THR A 408 30.40 -2.85 23.67
N THR A 409 29.63 -3.04 22.60
CA THR A 409 29.16 -4.37 22.17
C THR A 409 30.01 -4.92 21.02
N PRO A 410 30.53 -6.16 21.10
CA PRO A 410 31.20 -6.81 19.99
C PRO A 410 30.36 -6.86 18.70
N PHE A 411 31.01 -6.71 17.53
CA PHE A 411 30.32 -6.62 16.23
C PHE A 411 29.35 -7.78 15.95
N TYR A 412 29.69 -9.02 16.33
CA TYR A 412 28.80 -10.17 16.12
C TYR A 412 27.50 -10.06 16.93
N LEU A 413 27.54 -9.49 18.14
CA LEU A 413 26.34 -9.22 18.94
C LEU A 413 25.53 -8.06 18.36
N GLN A 414 26.18 -7.05 17.76
CA GLN A 414 25.48 -6.01 17.02
C GLN A 414 24.71 -6.58 15.81
N VAL A 415 25.30 -7.55 15.10
CA VAL A 415 24.63 -8.26 13.99
C VAL A 415 23.44 -9.06 14.48
N VAL A 416 23.58 -9.80 15.58
CA VAL A 416 22.48 -10.54 16.19
C VAL A 416 21.38 -9.60 16.66
N TYR A 417 21.74 -8.49 17.33
CA TYR A 417 20.78 -7.47 17.75
C TYR A 417 20.02 -6.89 16.57
N LEU A 418 20.72 -6.50 15.50
CA LEU A 418 20.09 -5.96 14.30
C LEU A 418 19.09 -6.94 13.70
N TYR A 419 19.48 -8.22 13.58
CA TYR A 419 18.57 -9.26 13.10
C TYR A 419 17.33 -9.41 14.00
N LEU A 420 17.51 -9.45 15.32
CA LEU A 420 16.42 -9.59 16.28
C LEU A 420 15.50 -8.35 16.29
N ALA A 421 16.04 -7.14 16.21
CA ALA A 421 15.27 -5.90 16.13
C ALA A 421 14.42 -5.85 14.84
N MET A 422 15.01 -6.22 13.70
CA MET A 422 14.27 -6.29 12.44
C MET A 422 13.24 -7.43 12.42
N LEU A 423 13.53 -8.57 13.06
CA LEU A 423 12.56 -9.66 13.27
C LEU A 423 11.41 -9.22 14.19
N ALA A 424 11.66 -8.44 15.24
CA ALA A 424 10.64 -7.91 16.13
C ALA A 424 9.75 -6.85 15.47
N LEU A 425 10.28 -6.10 14.49
CA LEU A 425 9.55 -5.07 13.77
C LEU A 425 8.59 -5.62 12.69
N ARG A 426 9.01 -6.67 11.96
CA ARG A 426 8.26 -7.22 10.81
C ARG A 426 6.82 -7.69 11.10
N PRO A 427 6.49 -8.30 12.26
CA PRO A 427 5.16 -8.83 12.54
C PRO A 427 4.00 -7.83 12.44
N LYS A 428 4.25 -6.51 12.57
CA LYS A 428 3.21 -5.49 12.30
C LYS A 428 2.67 -5.56 10.87
N TYR A 429 3.54 -5.82 9.89
CA TYR A 429 3.14 -5.98 8.49
C TYR A 429 2.45 -7.33 8.26
N TYR A 430 2.90 -8.38 8.95
CA TYR A 430 2.26 -9.70 8.92
C TYR A 430 0.82 -9.62 9.42
N PHE A 431 0.59 -8.92 10.52
CA PHE A 431 -0.76 -8.67 11.04
C PHE A 431 -1.64 -7.94 10.01
N VAL A 432 -1.22 -6.76 9.55
CA VAL A 432 -2.06 -5.90 8.69
C VAL A 432 -2.39 -6.58 7.35
N TRP A 433 -1.40 -7.15 6.67
CA TRP A 433 -1.63 -7.76 5.35
C TRP A 433 -2.32 -9.12 5.44
N THR A 434 -2.11 -9.91 6.49
CA THR A 434 -2.84 -11.16 6.69
C THR A 434 -4.30 -10.91 7.07
N LEU A 435 -4.58 -9.87 7.86
CA LEU A 435 -5.95 -9.48 8.20
C LEU A 435 -6.71 -9.01 6.96
N ALA A 436 -6.08 -8.18 6.14
CA ALA A 436 -6.64 -7.75 4.86
C ALA A 436 -6.95 -8.94 3.93
N ASP A 437 -6.03 -9.89 3.82
CA ASP A 437 -6.24 -11.13 3.08
C ASP A 437 -7.40 -11.97 3.68
N ALA A 438 -7.51 -12.06 5.00
CA ALA A 438 -8.62 -12.74 5.68
C ALA A 438 -9.99 -12.10 5.35
N ILE A 439 -10.08 -10.78 5.29
CA ILE A 439 -11.31 -10.04 4.94
C ILE A 439 -11.76 -10.38 3.53
N ASN A 440 -10.84 -10.36 2.56
CA ASN A 440 -11.17 -10.70 1.18
C ASN A 440 -11.65 -12.16 1.10
N ASN A 441 -10.93 -13.09 1.74
CA ASN A 441 -11.32 -14.50 1.75
C ASN A 441 -12.68 -14.73 2.44
N ALA A 442 -13.00 -13.98 3.51
CA ALA A 442 -14.29 -14.03 4.17
C ALA A 442 -15.44 -13.60 3.24
N ALA A 443 -15.20 -12.60 2.37
CA ALA A 443 -16.14 -12.19 1.33
C ALA A 443 -16.28 -13.21 0.18
N GLY A 444 -15.42 -14.23 0.14
CA GLY A 444 -15.32 -15.19 -0.96
C GLY A 444 -14.37 -14.74 -2.08
N PHE A 445 -13.62 -13.66 -1.88
CA PHE A 445 -12.61 -13.17 -2.82
C PHE A 445 -11.22 -13.64 -2.40
N GLY A 446 -10.60 -14.55 -3.15
CA GLY A 446 -9.26 -15.07 -2.82
C GLY A 446 -9.03 -16.54 -3.15
N PHE A 447 -10.07 -17.24 -3.64
CA PHE A 447 -9.97 -18.61 -4.11
C PHE A 447 -9.10 -18.73 -5.37
N ASN A 448 -8.18 -19.70 -5.37
CA ASN A 448 -7.20 -19.91 -6.43
C ASN A 448 -7.14 -21.38 -6.91
N GLY A 449 -8.30 -22.04 -6.98
CA GLY A 449 -8.41 -23.44 -7.37
C GLY A 449 -8.13 -24.42 -6.23
N TYR A 450 -7.81 -25.66 -6.59
CA TYR A 450 -7.52 -26.74 -5.65
C TYR A 450 -6.06 -27.19 -5.74
N ASP A 451 -5.53 -27.67 -4.63
CA ASP A 451 -4.24 -28.37 -4.55
C ASP A 451 -4.35 -29.82 -5.04
N ALA A 452 -3.20 -30.46 -5.24
CA ALA A 452 -3.13 -31.86 -5.71
C ALA A 452 -3.79 -32.86 -4.76
N ASP A 453 -3.96 -32.48 -3.49
CA ASP A 453 -4.67 -33.23 -2.45
C ASP A 453 -6.19 -32.94 -2.43
N GLY A 454 -6.69 -32.07 -3.31
CA GLY A 454 -8.08 -31.63 -3.36
C GLY A 454 -8.45 -30.53 -2.35
N SER A 455 -7.47 -29.97 -1.62
CA SER A 455 -7.73 -28.86 -0.69
C SER A 455 -7.92 -27.53 -1.43
N PRO A 456 -8.88 -26.68 -1.04
CA PRO A 456 -9.10 -25.39 -1.70
C PRO A 456 -7.99 -24.39 -1.34
N ARG A 457 -7.37 -23.77 -2.36
CA ARG A 457 -6.39 -22.70 -2.18
C ARG A 457 -7.04 -21.34 -2.00
N TRP A 458 -6.64 -20.62 -0.96
CA TRP A 458 -7.09 -19.26 -0.62
C TRP A 458 -5.93 -18.27 -0.61
N ASP A 459 -5.17 -18.26 -1.71
CA ASP A 459 -3.94 -17.49 -1.87
C ASP A 459 -3.91 -16.59 -3.12
N LEU A 460 -5.04 -16.38 -3.80
CA LEU A 460 -5.11 -15.63 -5.08
C LEU A 460 -4.51 -14.23 -4.95
N ILE A 461 -4.84 -13.53 -3.86
CA ILE A 461 -4.41 -12.16 -3.58
C ILE A 461 -3.55 -12.07 -2.32
N SER A 462 -2.96 -13.19 -1.87
CA SER A 462 -2.10 -13.19 -0.68
C SER A 462 -0.87 -12.31 -0.92
N ASN A 463 -0.60 -11.43 0.04
CA ASN A 463 0.52 -10.49 0.01
C ASN A 463 1.78 -11.02 0.69
N LEU A 464 1.66 -12.11 1.45
CA LEU A 464 2.73 -12.64 2.29
C LEU A 464 2.77 -14.16 2.26
N ARG A 465 3.99 -14.69 2.31
CA ARG A 465 4.26 -16.09 2.70
C ARG A 465 5.30 -16.10 3.81
N ILE A 466 4.84 -16.03 5.06
CA ILE A 466 5.71 -15.76 6.23
C ILE A 466 6.86 -16.76 6.33
N LEU A 467 6.60 -18.06 6.15
CA LEU A 467 7.65 -19.08 6.22
C LEU A 467 8.70 -18.91 5.11
N ASP A 468 8.28 -18.63 3.88
CA ASP A 468 9.19 -18.39 2.76
C ASP A 468 10.04 -17.11 2.95
N ILE A 469 9.53 -16.16 3.73
CA ILE A 469 10.24 -14.92 4.12
C ILE A 469 11.26 -15.22 5.22
N GLU A 470 10.85 -15.88 6.31
CA GLU A 470 11.75 -16.13 7.45
C GLU A 470 12.85 -17.16 7.14
N PHE A 471 12.59 -18.09 6.21
CA PHE A 471 13.55 -19.10 5.77
C PHE A 471 14.16 -18.81 4.39
N ALA A 472 14.10 -17.55 3.93
CA ALA A 472 14.61 -17.18 2.62
C ALA A 472 16.14 -17.39 2.52
N THR A 473 16.58 -18.24 1.58
CA THR A 473 18.02 -18.46 1.28
C THR A 473 18.59 -17.48 0.25
N SER A 474 17.82 -16.45 -0.13
CA SER A 474 18.36 -15.31 -0.89
C SER A 474 17.49 -14.09 -0.81
N PHE A 475 18.14 -12.95 -1.03
CA PHE A 475 17.51 -11.65 -1.22
C PHE A 475 16.31 -11.68 -2.19
N LYS A 476 16.45 -12.32 -3.36
CA LYS A 476 15.34 -12.44 -4.32
C LYS A 476 14.15 -13.24 -3.76
N LEU A 477 14.41 -14.38 -3.11
CA LEU A 477 13.35 -15.23 -2.55
C LEU A 477 12.57 -14.48 -1.46
N PHE A 478 13.25 -13.69 -0.64
CA PHE A 478 12.59 -12.83 0.34
C PHE A 478 11.68 -11.80 -0.35
N LEU A 479 12.21 -11.05 -1.32
CA LEU A 479 11.45 -10.02 -2.04
C LEU A 479 10.25 -10.59 -2.81
N ASP A 480 10.38 -11.80 -3.37
CA ASP A 480 9.29 -12.45 -4.11
C ASP A 480 8.13 -12.88 -3.19
N ASN A 481 8.36 -13.00 -1.87
CA ASN A 481 7.37 -13.42 -0.87
C ASN A 481 6.91 -12.30 0.06
N TRP A 482 7.58 -11.13 0.02
CA TRP A 482 7.22 -9.94 0.77
C TRP A 482 6.41 -8.97 -0.10
N ASN A 483 5.19 -8.63 0.33
CA ASN A 483 4.30 -7.73 -0.40
C ASN A 483 4.13 -8.14 -1.88
N ILE A 484 3.72 -9.39 -2.08
CA ILE A 484 3.72 -10.10 -3.35
C ILE A 484 2.98 -9.32 -4.44
N GLN A 485 1.81 -8.75 -4.15
CA GLN A 485 1.01 -8.05 -5.15
C GLN A 485 1.67 -6.72 -5.58
N THR A 486 2.36 -6.04 -4.67
CA THR A 486 3.20 -4.87 -5.00
C THR A 486 4.37 -5.27 -5.89
N ALA A 487 5.06 -6.37 -5.58
CA ALA A 487 6.15 -6.88 -6.41
C ALA A 487 5.66 -7.25 -7.83
N GLN A 488 4.47 -7.83 -7.94
CA GLN A 488 3.82 -8.12 -9.22
C GLN A 488 3.45 -6.84 -9.98
N TRP A 489 2.90 -5.83 -9.31
CA TRP A 489 2.64 -4.52 -9.90
C TRP A 489 3.91 -3.90 -10.47
N LEU A 490 4.95 -3.76 -9.63
CA LEU A 490 6.26 -3.23 -10.03
C LEU A 490 6.84 -3.99 -11.24
N LYS A 491 6.73 -5.32 -11.22
CA LYS A 491 7.19 -6.15 -12.33
C LYS A 491 6.45 -5.81 -13.62
N ARG A 492 5.12 -5.73 -13.57
CA ARG A 492 4.26 -5.46 -14.73
C ARG A 492 4.48 -4.03 -15.22
N VAL A 493 4.25 -3.02 -14.40
CA VAL A 493 4.25 -1.62 -14.87
C VAL A 493 5.64 -1.07 -15.17
N CYS A 494 6.70 -1.63 -14.57
CA CYS A 494 8.06 -1.12 -14.71
C CYS A 494 9.03 -2.16 -15.27
N TYR A 495 9.31 -3.25 -14.54
CA TYR A 495 10.42 -4.17 -14.86
C TYR A 495 10.33 -4.75 -16.28
N GLU A 496 9.18 -5.27 -16.68
CA GLU A 496 8.97 -5.90 -17.99
C GLU A 496 8.93 -4.86 -19.12
N ARG A 497 8.51 -3.64 -18.80
CA ARG A 497 8.33 -2.54 -19.77
C ARG A 497 9.58 -1.66 -19.91
N CYS A 498 10.56 -1.79 -19.01
CA CYS A 498 11.77 -0.99 -19.01
C CYS A 498 12.88 -1.60 -19.90
N PRO A 499 13.37 -0.87 -20.92
CA PRO A 499 14.42 -1.37 -21.81
C PRO A 499 15.83 -1.29 -21.18
N VAL A 500 16.08 -0.33 -20.29
CA VAL A 500 17.42 -0.05 -19.73
C VAL A 500 17.40 -0.24 -18.22
N ASN A 501 18.26 -1.12 -17.71
CA ASN A 501 18.41 -1.40 -16.26
C ASN A 501 17.08 -1.60 -15.51
N PRO A 502 16.27 -2.61 -15.89
CA PRO A 502 14.93 -2.82 -15.33
C PRO A 502 14.94 -3.04 -13.82
N THR A 503 16.02 -3.60 -13.26
CA THR A 503 16.18 -3.74 -11.81
C THR A 503 16.27 -2.37 -11.14
N ALA A 504 17.18 -1.50 -11.57
CA ALA A 504 17.34 -0.17 -10.98
C ALA A 504 16.06 0.68 -11.10
N ALA A 505 15.44 0.69 -12.30
CA ALA A 505 14.19 1.39 -12.51
C ALA A 505 13.06 0.91 -11.56
N THR A 506 13.00 -0.40 -11.32
CA THR A 506 11.98 -0.98 -10.41
C THR A 506 12.20 -0.57 -8.95
N PHE A 507 13.44 -0.62 -8.47
CA PHE A 507 13.78 -0.20 -7.10
C PHE A 507 13.55 1.30 -6.90
N LEU A 508 13.91 2.14 -7.89
CA LEU A 508 13.65 3.58 -7.83
C LEU A 508 12.16 3.91 -7.87
N LEU A 509 11.38 3.21 -8.69
CA LEU A 509 9.92 3.34 -8.68
C LEU A 509 9.34 2.96 -7.31
N SER A 510 9.84 1.88 -6.71
CA SER A 510 9.44 1.48 -5.37
C SER A 510 9.75 2.57 -4.34
N ALA A 511 10.92 3.20 -4.41
CA ALA A 511 11.29 4.31 -3.53
C ALA A 511 10.30 5.49 -3.65
N MET A 512 10.05 5.94 -4.89
CA MET A 512 9.11 7.04 -5.16
C MET A 512 7.69 6.72 -4.70
N TRP A 513 7.25 5.46 -4.84
CA TRP A 513 5.94 5.02 -4.38
C TRP A 513 5.82 5.04 -2.85
N HIS A 514 6.86 4.66 -2.12
CA HIS A 514 6.89 4.74 -0.65
C HIS A 514 6.94 6.18 -0.14
N GLY A 515 7.62 7.07 -0.86
CA GLY A 515 7.49 8.51 -0.69
C GLY A 515 8.80 9.27 -0.69
N VAL A 516 8.78 10.45 -0.06
CA VAL A 516 9.88 11.43 -0.18
C VAL A 516 10.92 11.37 0.95
N TYR A 517 10.73 10.51 1.95
CA TYR A 517 11.74 10.33 2.99
C TYR A 517 13.03 9.77 2.39
N PRO A 518 14.19 10.39 2.66
CA PRO A 518 15.46 9.95 2.11
C PRO A 518 15.85 8.51 2.44
N GLY A 519 15.43 8.00 3.62
CA GLY A 519 15.66 6.63 4.04
C GLY A 519 15.09 5.56 3.09
N TYR A 520 13.99 5.87 2.39
CA TYR A 520 13.47 4.99 1.35
C TYR A 520 14.45 4.87 0.19
N TYR A 521 14.96 5.99 -0.33
CA TYR A 521 15.91 6.00 -1.44
C TYR A 521 17.20 5.26 -1.07
N LEU A 522 17.73 5.47 0.14
CA LEU A 522 18.91 4.74 0.64
C LEU A 522 18.65 3.23 0.67
N THR A 523 17.48 2.80 1.15
CA THR A 523 17.10 1.38 1.20
C THR A 523 17.04 0.76 -0.19
N PHE A 524 16.32 1.40 -1.12
CA PHE A 524 16.11 0.83 -2.45
C PHE A 524 17.39 0.87 -3.29
N VAL A 525 18.23 1.90 -3.16
CA VAL A 525 19.55 1.93 -3.80
C VAL A 525 20.47 0.83 -3.27
N THR A 526 20.53 0.64 -1.95
CA THR A 526 21.25 -0.50 -1.36
C THR A 526 20.69 -1.83 -1.86
N GLY A 527 19.37 -1.95 -1.97
CA GLY A 527 18.68 -3.12 -2.50
C GLY A 527 19.07 -3.48 -3.95
N ILE A 528 19.43 -2.51 -4.79
CA ILE A 528 19.96 -2.76 -6.15
C ILE A 528 21.29 -3.52 -6.04
N GLY A 529 22.23 -3.00 -5.25
CA GLY A 529 23.54 -3.62 -5.04
C GLY A 529 23.42 -5.03 -4.46
N MET A 530 22.61 -5.19 -3.41
CA MET A 530 22.35 -6.48 -2.77
C MET A 530 21.73 -7.49 -3.74
N THR A 531 20.77 -7.06 -4.57
CA THR A 531 20.14 -7.93 -5.58
C THR A 531 21.14 -8.39 -6.63
N MET A 532 22.03 -7.51 -7.08
CA MET A 532 23.07 -7.84 -8.05
C MET A 532 24.10 -8.80 -7.48
N ALA A 533 24.59 -8.54 -6.26
CA ALA A 533 25.55 -9.40 -5.56
C ALA A 533 24.95 -10.79 -5.28
N ALA A 534 23.72 -10.86 -4.73
CA ALA A 534 23.04 -12.12 -4.47
C ALA A 534 22.82 -12.95 -5.75
N ARG A 535 22.55 -12.29 -6.89
CA ARG A 535 22.45 -12.94 -8.20
C ARG A 535 23.80 -13.52 -8.64
N ALA A 536 24.88 -12.78 -8.46
CA ALA A 536 26.24 -13.22 -8.83
C ALA A 536 26.68 -14.44 -8.02
N VAL A 537 26.46 -14.42 -6.70
CA VAL A 537 26.71 -15.56 -5.80
C VAL A 537 25.86 -16.77 -6.22
N ARG A 538 24.55 -16.59 -6.42
CA ARG A 538 23.69 -17.72 -6.84
C ARG A 538 24.08 -18.31 -8.20
N HIS A 539 24.56 -17.49 -9.13
CA HIS A 539 24.94 -17.97 -10.46
C HIS A 539 26.24 -18.76 -10.44
N ASN A 540 27.26 -18.24 -9.74
CA ASN A 540 28.62 -18.78 -9.78
C ASN A 540 28.90 -19.80 -8.66
N ILE A 541 28.36 -19.60 -7.46
CA ILE A 541 28.73 -20.40 -6.28
C ILE A 541 27.77 -21.57 -6.06
N ARG A 542 26.45 -21.34 -6.20
CA ARG A 542 25.43 -22.37 -5.90
C ARG A 542 25.68 -23.72 -6.61
N PRO A 543 26.05 -23.78 -7.90
CA PRO A 543 26.26 -25.07 -8.58
C PRO A 543 27.25 -26.00 -7.88
N HIS A 544 28.30 -25.45 -7.24
CA HIS A 544 29.31 -26.23 -6.53
C HIS A 544 28.78 -26.91 -5.26
N PHE A 545 27.69 -26.40 -4.68
CA PHE A 545 27.09 -26.93 -3.45
C PHE A 545 25.91 -27.88 -3.72
N LEU A 546 25.50 -28.06 -4.98
CA LEU A 546 24.41 -28.97 -5.36
C LEU A 546 24.89 -30.41 -5.62
N VAL A 547 26.18 -30.70 -5.39
CA VAL A 547 26.80 -32.01 -5.65
C VAL A 547 26.37 -33.07 -4.63
N SER A 548 26.01 -32.67 -3.41
CA SER A 548 25.59 -33.57 -2.32
C SER A 548 24.59 -32.88 -1.40
N ASP A 549 23.65 -33.64 -0.83
CA ASP A 549 22.64 -33.10 0.09
C ASP A 549 23.23 -32.45 1.33
N SER A 550 24.38 -32.92 1.83
CA SER A 550 25.07 -32.29 2.97
C SER A 550 25.67 -30.94 2.59
N HIS A 551 26.29 -30.83 1.41
CA HIS A 551 26.84 -29.56 0.90
C HIS A 551 25.73 -28.55 0.63
N LYS A 552 24.59 -29.02 0.09
CA LYS A 552 23.41 -28.21 -0.14
C LYS A 552 22.85 -27.65 1.17
N ARG A 553 22.72 -28.48 2.21
CA ARG A 553 22.24 -28.04 3.54
C ARG A 553 23.16 -26.97 4.15
N VAL A 554 24.48 -27.16 4.07
CA VAL A 554 25.46 -26.16 4.54
C VAL A 554 25.30 -24.85 3.77
N TYR A 555 25.19 -24.91 2.45
CA TYR A 555 24.94 -23.74 1.61
C TYR A 555 23.63 -23.04 1.99
N ASP A 556 22.54 -23.79 2.17
CA ASP A 556 21.23 -23.24 2.52
C ASP A 556 21.25 -22.53 3.88
N VAL A 557 21.93 -23.10 4.90
CA VAL A 557 22.08 -22.45 6.22
C VAL A 557 22.92 -21.16 6.13
N ILE A 558 24.06 -21.20 5.44
CA ILE A 558 24.94 -20.02 5.30
C ILE A 558 24.24 -18.92 4.51
N THR A 559 23.57 -19.27 3.41
CA THR A 559 22.88 -18.30 2.56
C THR A 559 21.61 -17.77 3.21
N TRP A 560 20.92 -18.57 4.03
CA TRP A 560 19.84 -18.09 4.89
C TRP A 560 20.35 -17.02 5.86
N ALA A 561 21.35 -17.34 6.69
CA ALA A 561 21.90 -16.40 7.67
C ALA A 561 22.39 -15.10 6.99
N SER A 562 23.14 -15.24 5.89
CA SER A 562 23.65 -14.11 5.10
C SER A 562 22.52 -13.27 4.51
N THR A 563 21.43 -13.89 4.07
CA THR A 563 20.25 -13.21 3.51
C THR A 563 19.54 -12.39 4.58
N GLN A 564 19.32 -12.98 5.77
CA GLN A 564 18.65 -12.29 6.87
C GLN A 564 19.44 -11.06 7.33
N VAL A 565 20.76 -11.16 7.43
CA VAL A 565 21.63 -10.02 7.74
C VAL A 565 21.61 -8.97 6.63
N ALA A 566 21.74 -9.37 5.36
CA ALA A 566 21.73 -8.45 4.23
C ALA A 566 20.42 -7.66 4.13
N ILE A 567 19.28 -8.29 4.36
CA ILE A 567 17.98 -7.63 4.36
C ILE A 567 17.86 -6.69 5.56
N SER A 568 18.24 -7.14 6.75
CA SER A 568 18.19 -6.32 7.95
C SER A 568 18.98 -5.04 7.76
N TYR A 569 20.21 -5.14 7.26
CA TYR A 569 21.07 -4.00 6.91
C TYR A 569 20.45 -3.10 5.84
N THR A 570 19.86 -3.68 4.80
CA THR A 570 19.24 -2.90 3.71
C THR A 570 18.05 -2.09 4.19
N VAL A 571 17.26 -2.61 5.13
CA VAL A 571 15.98 -2.03 5.55
C VAL A 571 16.14 -1.02 6.69
N VAL A 572 17.27 -0.96 7.40
CA VAL A 572 17.45 0.03 8.50
C VAL A 572 17.11 1.47 8.08
N PRO A 573 17.60 2.02 6.95
CA PRO A 573 17.23 3.37 6.54
C PRO A 573 15.73 3.54 6.27
N PHE A 574 15.04 2.48 5.82
CA PHE A 574 13.59 2.49 5.61
C PHE A 574 12.85 2.75 6.92
N VAL A 575 13.37 2.23 8.02
CA VAL A 575 12.81 2.39 9.37
C VAL A 575 13.20 3.74 9.97
N LEU A 576 14.46 4.16 9.78
CA LEU A 576 14.97 5.41 10.34
C LEU A 576 14.47 6.67 9.60
N LEU A 577 14.03 6.55 8.35
CA LEU A 577 13.48 7.58 7.46
C LEU A 577 14.42 8.75 7.09
N ALA A 578 15.27 9.22 8.02
CA ALA A 578 16.12 10.38 7.88
C ALA A 578 17.55 10.03 7.42
N VAL A 579 18.19 10.96 6.70
CA VAL A 579 19.56 10.78 6.16
C VAL A 579 20.59 10.63 7.27
N GLY A 580 20.58 11.51 8.27
CA GLY A 580 21.59 11.54 9.34
C GLY A 580 21.69 10.21 10.09
N PRO A 581 20.60 9.72 10.70
CA PRO A 581 20.56 8.40 11.35
C PRO A 581 20.95 7.25 10.41
N SER A 582 20.52 7.29 9.16
CA SER A 582 20.81 6.24 8.17
C SER A 582 22.29 6.18 7.77
N LEU A 583 22.92 7.34 7.55
CA LEU A 583 24.35 7.42 7.23
C LEU A 583 25.21 7.10 8.47
N LYS A 584 24.75 7.49 9.66
CA LYS A 584 25.38 7.10 10.93
C LYS A 584 25.40 5.57 11.04
N PHE A 585 24.27 4.91 10.84
CA PHE A 585 24.20 3.43 10.80
C PHE A 585 25.22 2.83 9.84
N TYR A 586 25.24 3.29 8.58
CA TYR A 586 26.18 2.75 7.59
C TYR A 586 27.65 3.00 7.95
N SER A 587 27.97 4.17 8.51
CA SER A 587 29.32 4.51 8.97
C SER A 587 29.77 3.61 10.12
N LEU A 588 28.91 3.37 11.11
CA LEU A 588 29.17 2.47 12.24
C LEU A 588 29.38 1.02 11.78
N TRP A 589 28.75 0.62 10.68
CA TRP A 589 28.94 -0.67 10.03
C TRP A 589 30.04 -0.66 8.96
N TYR A 590 30.83 0.41 8.89
CA TYR A 590 31.95 0.62 7.95
C TYR A 590 31.59 0.45 6.48
N PHE A 591 30.31 0.66 6.11
CA PHE A 591 29.78 0.34 4.77
C PHE A 591 30.08 -1.10 4.32
N SER A 592 30.29 -2.01 5.27
CA SER A 592 30.85 -3.36 5.03
C SER A 592 30.09 -4.16 3.98
N LEU A 593 28.76 -4.15 4.03
CA LEU A 593 27.96 -4.89 3.05
C LEU A 593 27.87 -4.21 1.68
N HIS A 594 27.98 -2.87 1.60
CA HIS A 594 28.13 -2.19 0.30
C HIS A 594 29.44 -2.57 -0.37
N LEU A 595 30.54 -2.52 0.38
CA LEU A 595 31.87 -2.91 -0.08
C LEU A 595 31.91 -4.39 -0.51
N LEU A 596 31.29 -5.27 0.30
CA LEU A 596 31.15 -6.69 -0.05
C LEU A 596 30.35 -6.89 -1.34
N CYS A 597 29.23 -6.19 -1.51
CA CYS A 597 28.44 -6.28 -2.73
C CYS A 597 29.22 -5.82 -3.96
N LEU A 598 29.96 -4.72 -3.84
CA LEU A 598 30.81 -4.20 -4.91
C LEU A 598 31.88 -5.23 -5.29
N LEU A 599 32.59 -5.78 -4.30
CA LEU A 599 33.60 -6.82 -4.50
C LEU A 599 33.01 -8.05 -5.20
N VAL A 600 31.87 -8.55 -4.71
CA VAL A 600 31.18 -9.71 -5.29
C VAL A 600 30.81 -9.46 -6.75
N VAL A 601 30.26 -8.30 -7.08
CA VAL A 601 29.86 -7.97 -8.46
C VAL A 601 31.07 -7.81 -9.39
N LEU A 602 32.20 -7.30 -8.90
CA LEU A 602 33.43 -7.16 -9.67
C LEU A 602 34.13 -8.51 -9.91
N VAL A 603 34.17 -9.38 -8.89
CA VAL A 603 34.89 -10.67 -8.95
C VAL A 603 34.07 -11.76 -9.65
N LEU A 604 32.74 -11.76 -9.49
CA LEU A 604 31.87 -12.81 -10.02
C LEU A 604 31.08 -12.29 -11.24
N PRO A 605 31.56 -12.51 -12.48
CA PRO A 605 30.87 -12.03 -13.66
C PRO A 605 29.50 -12.71 -13.79
N VAL A 606 28.48 -11.93 -14.15
CA VAL A 606 27.15 -12.43 -14.47
C VAL A 606 26.84 -12.07 -15.92
N LYS A 607 26.72 -13.08 -16.79
CA LYS A 607 26.27 -12.86 -18.17
C LYS A 607 24.81 -12.36 -18.14
N SER A 608 24.54 -11.24 -18.81
CA SER A 608 23.19 -10.66 -18.88
C SER A 608 22.21 -11.64 -19.53
N ARG A 609 21.12 -11.98 -18.84
CA ARG A 609 20.04 -12.84 -19.38
C ARG A 609 19.45 -12.31 -20.69
N ARG A 610 19.40 -10.98 -20.89
CA ARG A 610 18.94 -10.38 -22.16
C ARG A 610 19.95 -10.58 -23.28
N ARG A 611 21.26 -10.51 -22.98
CA ARG A 611 22.30 -10.88 -23.96
C ARG A 611 22.26 -12.37 -24.29
N GLN A 612 21.95 -13.23 -23.32
CA GLN A 612 21.77 -14.66 -23.58
C GLN A 612 20.51 -14.96 -24.40
N ALA A 613 19.39 -14.28 -24.13
CA ALA A 613 18.18 -14.42 -24.92
C ALA A 613 18.37 -13.94 -26.35
N ARG A 614 18.98 -12.75 -26.54
CA ARG A 614 19.36 -12.26 -27.87
C ARG A 614 20.36 -13.18 -28.57
N ALA A 615 21.43 -13.62 -27.90
CA ALA A 615 22.38 -14.55 -28.49
C ALA A 615 21.75 -15.89 -28.88
N LYS A 616 20.71 -16.35 -28.16
CA LYS A 616 19.94 -17.54 -28.53
C LYS A 616 18.97 -17.29 -29.70
N GLU A 617 18.34 -16.13 -29.75
CA GLU A 617 17.50 -15.72 -30.89
C GLU A 617 18.34 -15.52 -32.16
N ASP A 618 19.50 -14.87 -32.03
CA ASP A 618 20.48 -14.66 -33.10
C ASP A 618 21.05 -16.00 -33.58
N ALA A 619 21.42 -16.92 -32.66
CA ALA A 619 21.88 -18.26 -33.01
C ALA A 619 20.79 -19.12 -33.69
N ALA A 620 19.53 -19.03 -33.24
CA ALA A 620 18.42 -19.73 -33.87
C ALA A 620 18.12 -19.17 -35.28
N GLN A 621 18.31 -17.88 -35.50
CA GLN A 621 18.17 -17.26 -36.83
C GLN A 621 19.31 -17.63 -37.78
N ASP A 622 20.54 -17.79 -37.28
CA ASP A 622 21.68 -18.27 -38.08
C ASP A 622 21.50 -19.75 -38.47
N GLU A 623 21.07 -20.63 -37.55
CA GLU A 623 20.76 -22.03 -37.88
C GLU A 623 19.67 -22.14 -38.95
N GLN A 624 18.67 -21.25 -38.92
CA GLN A 624 17.61 -21.21 -39.93
C GLN A 624 18.10 -20.69 -41.30
N ARG A 625 19.08 -19.78 -41.32
CA ARG A 625 19.73 -19.31 -42.55
C ARG A 625 20.61 -20.38 -43.17
N ASP A 626 21.37 -21.13 -42.35
CA ASP A 626 22.21 -22.22 -42.82
C ASP A 626 21.39 -23.39 -43.37
N HIS A 627 20.25 -23.73 -42.76
CA HIS A 627 19.34 -24.73 -43.32
C HIS A 627 18.75 -24.29 -44.68
N SER A 628 18.30 -23.04 -44.81
CA SER A 628 17.73 -22.54 -46.07
C SER A 628 18.76 -22.42 -47.21
N SER A 629 20.03 -22.20 -46.89
CA SER A 629 21.11 -22.14 -47.87
C SER A 629 21.61 -23.53 -48.27
N THR A 630 21.52 -24.53 -47.38
CA THR A 630 21.81 -25.93 -47.69
C THR A 630 20.73 -26.55 -48.60
N ASP A 631 19.45 -26.28 -48.34
CA ASP A 631 18.33 -26.74 -49.17
C ASP A 631 18.34 -26.15 -50.59
N ASN A 632 18.73 -24.87 -50.71
CA ASN A 632 18.92 -24.22 -52.01
C ASN A 632 20.08 -24.81 -52.82
N ASN A 633 21.08 -25.39 -52.16
CA ASN A 633 22.24 -26.01 -52.81
C ASN A 633 21.94 -27.46 -53.24
N CYS A 634 21.12 -28.20 -52.49
CA CYS A 634 20.59 -29.51 -52.90
C CYS A 634 19.67 -29.39 -54.14
N ASN A 635 18.74 -28.43 -54.15
CA ASN A 635 17.87 -28.18 -55.30
C ASN A 635 18.60 -27.72 -56.58
N ARG A 636 19.87 -27.30 -56.46
CA ARG A 636 20.69 -26.88 -57.61
C ARG A 636 21.52 -28.03 -58.18
N LYS A 637 21.81 -29.08 -57.40
CA LYS A 637 22.50 -30.29 -57.87
C LYS A 637 21.56 -31.26 -58.61
N ASP A 638 20.29 -31.32 -58.25
CA ASP A 638 19.29 -32.15 -58.96
C ASP A 638 18.82 -31.58 -60.31
N LYS A 639 19.35 -30.42 -60.73
CA LYS A 639 19.10 -29.84 -62.06
C LYS A 639 20.32 -29.92 -62.99
N SER A 640 21.40 -30.58 -62.57
CA SER A 640 22.63 -30.71 -63.36
C SER A 640 23.14 -32.15 -63.40
N THR A 641 22.27 -33.07 -63.77
CA THR A 641 22.54 -34.43 -64.30
C THR A 641 21.22 -35.00 -64.77
#